data_AF-K9W6T9-F1
#
_entry.id   AF-K9W6T9-F1
#
_cell.length_a   1.000
_cell.length_b   1.000
_cell.length_c   1.000
_cell.angle_alpha   90.00
_cell.angle_beta   90.00
_cell.angle_gamma   90.00
#
_symmetry.space_group_name_H-M   'P 1'
#
loop_
_entity.id
_entity.type
_entity.pdbx_description
1 polymer ?
#
loop_
_entity_poly.entity_id
_entity_poly.type
_entity_poly.pdbx_seq_one_letter_code
_entity_poly.pdbx_strand_id
1 'polypeptide(L)'
;MTLPLSVTHPHLVAQWHPTKNGNLKPDQVTAGSERNVWLWCKNEPDHVWQARISHQAKKFACPFCSNRRASGTNSLVRKHPEIAAQWHPTLNAPKKLSEVVAGSGQKVWWKCPKGEDHEWQASIVKRTKGNKCPYCAGRKASGTNSLVRKHPEIAAQWHPTKNAPKKLSEVVAGSGQKAWWKCPKDEDHEWKTDVRGRTKGQGCPYCAGRKPSKKGSLASLYPEIAAQWHPTLNQPLTPSEVVPGARQPAWWLCPINKNHEWCACIHTRTRLNSGCPGCKNGWTVGVIKSFVRSLIPYLDTFTPAELYLVFQQNGILHAQGKSKGFLKALATGKFPISEINKFVNDEPSLVDDFLQDKELSLEALSADEQVVDNIEASDELIAEITSPEASDTLPVVETLSVLESLNHLITSDGDSLAVEFLRASALDKIWKHAFVNPAEAVAQAQKYTGSGYAEMVKTYFLDEYNQASQLELPDGYNFRIDGLIVEPNLMQRLTAVKLSKYKRIGNLSGAGTGKTFGAILASRVIRANFTIICCPNSVVIDWERAILNAFPDSVVRTKTFTPDWGASNNGRYLILNYEMFQQDKSATNIRLLLNNDLPIDLIVIDEIQFVKQRESTKLSQRRQMVQALLYNAGERHPGLHVLAMSATPVINNLEEGKNLVEMVTGFSHSELDTKPTVSNCMKLHQRLVSLGIRWMPKYSVDYKLEVEEIPVDCAEFLDSVRLLQKQDSILELEKILTRARLPVIRENVRKKTIIYTPLIQGIAKILRDALIWDGWKVGFYTGEDKSGRDSFLYGDTDVLIASDIISVGIDGFQAVCNRLIINVLPWTYAEFEQLNGRLIRPGQRHEQVTVVIPLTYADVNGTRWSWCDSKMQRLQFKKSLADAAVDGVVPEGHLRTPAQAYSDVLGWLQKLETGVKVIDRSVIVVPLPEDEEVEKLQRRKSDFSSLNRLWNQTKSENTHVRLQSNPEEWMQYHAYYREARADWTVIPYMEMIDWCSHRSGYCIGDFGCGEALLASHVGDKHKVYSFDHVAINEQVIACDLASLPLADKTLDVAIFCLSLMGSNFTDYILEAYRTLKLDGQLHIIEPHSRFGNKEQFCADLSANGFKIISVEERWIFTHIHALKSERLPSGINIQF
;
A
#
# COMPACT_ATOMS: atom_id res chain seq x y z
N MET A 1 -16.47 117.66 31.15
CA MET A 1 -17.75 117.15 31.69
C MET A 1 -17.71 115.63 31.63
N THR A 2 -17.89 114.94 32.76
CA THR A 2 -17.96 113.48 32.80
C THR A 2 -19.34 113.02 32.34
N LEU A 3 -19.41 112.25 31.25
CA LEU A 3 -20.67 111.70 30.73
C LEU A 3 -21.29 110.68 31.71
N PRO A 4 -22.63 110.58 31.76
CA PRO A 4 -23.31 109.64 32.64
C PRO A 4 -23.10 108.17 32.23
N LEU A 5 -23.39 107.26 33.16
CA LEU A 5 -23.17 105.82 32.99
C LEU A 5 -24.04 105.23 31.87
N SER A 6 -25.25 105.76 31.68
CA SER A 6 -26.17 105.41 30.60
C SER A 6 -25.61 105.63 29.20
N VAL A 7 -24.79 106.66 29.03
CA VAL A 7 -24.16 107.00 27.75
C VAL A 7 -22.88 106.19 27.56
N THR A 8 -22.04 106.11 28.59
CA THR A 8 -20.70 105.51 28.47
C THR A 8 -20.68 103.98 28.62
N HIS A 9 -21.59 103.40 29.41
CA HIS A 9 -21.64 101.96 29.69
C HIS A 9 -23.08 101.40 29.63
N PRO A 10 -23.76 101.44 28.46
CA PRO A 10 -25.14 100.95 28.31
C PRO A 10 -25.34 99.48 28.77
N HIS A 11 -24.30 98.65 28.60
CA HIS A 11 -24.30 97.24 29.03
C HIS A 11 -24.36 97.05 30.55
N LEU A 12 -23.85 98.02 31.33
CA LEU A 12 -23.94 98.02 32.78
C LEU A 12 -25.30 98.55 33.24
N VAL A 13 -25.86 99.52 32.51
CA VAL A 13 -27.24 99.97 32.73
C VAL A 13 -28.25 98.86 32.49
N ALA A 14 -28.04 98.00 31.49
CA ALA A 14 -28.86 96.81 31.28
C ALA A 14 -28.79 95.79 32.44
N GLN A 15 -27.77 95.88 33.30
CA GLN A 15 -27.64 95.06 34.51
C GLN A 15 -28.10 95.81 35.77
N TRP A 16 -28.64 97.03 35.66
CA TRP A 16 -29.15 97.79 36.79
C TRP A 16 -30.39 97.12 37.36
N HIS A 17 -30.39 96.81 38.66
CA HIS A 17 -31.54 96.16 39.27
C HIS A 17 -32.76 97.10 39.26
N PRO A 18 -33.95 96.63 38.84
CA PRO A 18 -35.11 97.50 38.60
C PRO A 18 -35.62 98.24 39.85
N THR A 19 -35.58 97.59 41.03
CA THR A 19 -36.15 98.17 42.27
C THR A 19 -35.16 98.38 43.43
N LYS A 20 -34.09 97.58 43.54
CA LYS A 20 -33.18 97.60 44.70
C LYS A 20 -32.28 98.83 44.81
N ASN A 21 -32.17 99.66 43.77
CA ASN A 21 -31.41 100.91 43.81
C ASN A 21 -32.24 102.11 44.28
N GLY A 22 -33.51 101.92 44.65
CA GLY A 22 -34.40 102.99 45.05
C GLY A 22 -34.56 104.04 43.94
N ASN A 23 -34.40 105.32 44.29
CA ASN A 23 -34.54 106.45 43.36
C ASN A 23 -33.27 106.74 42.52
N LEU A 24 -32.17 106.00 42.73
CA LEU A 24 -30.91 106.24 42.04
C LEU A 24 -30.97 105.71 40.59
N LYS A 25 -30.92 106.63 39.62
CA LYS A 25 -30.96 106.30 38.19
C LYS A 25 -29.55 106.21 37.58
N PRO A 26 -29.33 105.36 36.56
CA PRO A 26 -28.05 105.26 35.85
C PRO A 26 -27.56 106.59 35.24
N ASP A 27 -28.47 107.49 34.87
CA ASP A 27 -28.14 108.83 34.34
C ASP A 27 -27.50 109.76 35.38
N GLN A 28 -27.62 109.43 36.68
CA GLN A 28 -27.16 110.24 37.81
C GLN A 28 -25.80 109.81 38.37
N VAL A 29 -25.14 108.84 37.73
CA VAL A 29 -23.86 108.28 38.15
C VAL A 29 -22.89 108.22 36.96
N THR A 30 -21.59 108.32 37.23
CA THR A 30 -20.54 108.22 36.20
C THR A 30 -19.80 106.89 36.33
N ALA A 31 -19.10 106.47 35.27
CA ALA A 31 -18.34 105.21 35.25
C ALA A 31 -17.23 105.11 36.32
N GLY A 32 -16.76 106.24 36.85
CA GLY A 32 -15.79 106.29 37.96
C GLY A 32 -16.42 106.32 39.35
N SER A 33 -17.74 106.19 39.48
CA SER A 33 -18.44 106.35 40.75
C SER A 33 -18.09 105.26 41.75
N GLU A 34 -17.84 105.66 43.00
CA GLU A 34 -17.49 104.77 44.10
C GLU A 34 -18.71 104.23 44.86
N ARG A 35 -19.91 104.51 44.36
CA ARG A 35 -21.16 104.01 44.94
C ARG A 35 -21.34 102.53 44.65
N ASN A 36 -21.82 101.80 45.65
CA ASN A 36 -22.29 100.43 45.51
C ASN A 36 -23.73 100.43 45.02
N VAL A 37 -24.00 99.69 43.96
CA VAL A 37 -25.34 99.54 43.38
C VAL A 37 -25.69 98.07 43.25
N TRP A 38 -26.98 97.80 43.32
CA TRP A 38 -27.54 96.49 43.06
C TRP A 38 -27.64 96.26 41.56
N LEU A 39 -27.04 95.17 41.12
CA LEU A 39 -27.07 94.71 39.75
C LEU A 39 -27.77 93.36 39.69
N TRP A 40 -28.32 93.04 38.53
CA TRP A 40 -28.95 91.76 38.25
C TRP A 40 -28.52 91.24 36.89
N CYS A 41 -28.63 89.92 36.69
CA CYS A 41 -28.34 89.32 35.39
C CYS A 41 -29.63 89.20 34.59
N LYS A 42 -29.67 89.85 33.42
CA LYS A 42 -30.80 89.70 32.48
C LYS A 42 -31.05 88.25 32.03
N ASN A 43 -30.02 87.40 32.06
CA ASN A 43 -30.13 86.00 31.63
C ASN A 43 -30.66 85.09 32.75
N GLU A 44 -30.49 85.49 34.01
CA GLU A 44 -30.88 84.71 35.20
C GLU A 44 -31.32 85.70 36.29
N PRO A 45 -32.63 86.01 36.40
CA PRO A 45 -33.14 87.06 37.27
C PRO A 45 -32.74 86.92 38.75
N ASP A 46 -32.51 85.69 39.22
CA ASP A 46 -32.07 85.38 40.59
C ASP A 46 -30.62 85.79 40.87
N HIS A 47 -29.82 86.08 39.84
CA HIS A 47 -28.44 86.54 39.99
C HIS A 47 -28.43 88.01 40.34
N VAL A 48 -28.66 88.31 41.60
CA VAL A 48 -28.63 89.66 42.15
C VAL A 48 -27.38 89.84 43.00
N TRP A 49 -26.58 90.88 42.73
CA TRP A 49 -25.38 91.19 43.50
C TRP A 49 -25.20 92.68 43.69
N GLN A 50 -24.51 93.06 44.75
CA GLN A 50 -24.07 94.43 44.97
C GLN A 50 -22.63 94.59 44.48
N ALA A 51 -22.35 95.65 43.72
CA ALA A 51 -21.00 95.97 43.25
C ALA A 51 -20.78 97.49 43.16
N ARG A 52 -19.53 97.90 43.27
CA ARG A 52 -19.09 99.28 43.09
C ARG A 52 -19.09 99.63 41.61
N ILE A 53 -19.66 100.76 41.22
CA ILE A 53 -19.81 101.16 39.81
C ILE A 53 -18.45 101.24 39.11
N SER A 54 -17.45 101.89 39.73
CA SER A 54 -16.09 102.02 39.22
C SER A 54 -15.38 100.69 38.95
N HIS A 55 -15.72 99.65 39.73
CA HIS A 55 -15.21 98.30 39.54
C HIS A 55 -15.96 97.60 38.40
N GLN A 56 -17.29 97.68 38.39
CA GLN A 56 -18.11 96.98 37.41
C GLN A 56 -17.95 97.54 35.98
N ALA A 57 -17.73 98.86 35.85
CA ALA A 57 -17.52 99.54 34.57
C ALA A 57 -16.30 99.00 33.78
N LYS A 58 -15.32 98.38 34.45
CA LYS A 58 -14.13 97.76 33.83
C LYS A 58 -14.41 96.40 33.15
N LYS A 59 -15.64 96.17 32.66
CA LYS A 59 -16.14 94.91 32.03
C LYS A 59 -16.28 93.70 32.98
N PHE A 60 -16.73 93.89 34.21
CA PHE A 60 -17.05 92.74 35.06
C PHE A 60 -18.40 92.13 34.65
N ALA A 61 -18.39 90.85 34.24
CA ALA A 61 -19.61 90.08 34.02
C ALA A 61 -20.25 89.63 35.34
N CYS A 62 -21.52 89.22 35.29
CA CYS A 62 -22.24 88.61 36.41
C CYS A 62 -21.33 87.60 37.17
N PRO A 63 -21.11 87.78 38.49
CA PRO A 63 -20.19 86.93 39.26
C PRO A 63 -20.67 85.48 39.35
N PHE A 64 -21.96 85.24 39.18
CA PHE A 64 -22.54 83.89 39.16
C PHE A 64 -22.36 83.23 37.77
N CYS A 65 -22.72 83.90 36.67
CA CYS A 65 -22.49 83.36 35.32
C CYS A 65 -21.00 83.09 35.02
N SER A 66 -20.10 83.91 35.57
CA SER A 66 -18.64 83.73 35.46
C SER A 66 -18.06 82.70 36.46
N ASN A 67 -18.91 81.97 37.20
CA ASN A 67 -18.52 80.98 38.22
C ASN A 67 -17.61 81.54 39.32
N ARG A 68 -17.63 82.86 39.58
CA ARG A 68 -16.88 83.49 40.68
C ARG A 68 -17.63 83.44 42.01
N ARG A 69 -18.96 83.29 41.97
CA ARG A 69 -19.84 83.06 43.13
C ARG A 69 -20.80 81.91 42.83
N ALA A 70 -21.11 81.09 43.84
CA ALA A 70 -22.11 80.03 43.71
C ALA A 70 -23.53 80.61 43.76
N SER A 71 -24.42 80.07 42.94
CA SER A 71 -25.85 80.32 42.90
C SER A 71 -26.60 79.01 42.66
N GLY A 72 -27.93 79.08 42.73
CA GLY A 72 -28.81 77.96 42.41
C GLY A 72 -28.59 77.39 41.00
N THR A 73 -28.02 78.15 40.06
CA THR A 73 -27.88 77.72 38.65
C THR A 73 -26.47 77.24 38.27
N ASN A 74 -25.44 77.46 39.10
CA ASN A 74 -24.05 77.08 38.79
C ASN A 74 -23.35 76.23 39.87
N SER A 75 -24.02 75.97 40.99
CA SER A 75 -23.48 75.16 42.08
C SER A 75 -23.21 73.72 41.64
N LEU A 76 -22.25 73.07 42.30
CA LEU A 76 -21.90 71.67 42.03
C LEU A 76 -23.09 70.73 42.21
N VAL A 77 -23.87 70.92 43.29
CA VAL A 77 -25.05 70.10 43.59
C VAL A 77 -26.14 70.19 42.52
N ARG A 78 -26.30 71.37 41.88
CA ARG A 78 -27.27 71.53 40.81
C ARG A 78 -26.79 70.98 39.48
N LYS A 79 -25.55 71.31 39.06
CA LYS A 79 -25.04 70.94 37.73
C LYS A 79 -24.57 69.50 37.62
N HIS A 80 -24.10 68.91 38.71
CA HIS A 80 -23.56 67.55 38.77
C HIS A 80 -24.01 66.83 40.05
N PRO A 81 -25.30 66.55 40.22
CA PRO A 81 -25.84 65.88 41.41
C PRO A 81 -25.14 64.54 41.71
N GLU A 82 -24.73 63.80 40.68
CA GLU A 82 -24.00 62.53 40.77
C GLU A 82 -22.57 62.67 41.33
N ILE A 83 -21.93 63.82 41.11
CA ILE A 83 -20.61 64.15 41.66
C ILE A 83 -20.77 64.69 43.07
N ALA A 84 -21.78 65.53 43.31
CA ALA A 84 -22.11 66.05 44.63
C ALA A 84 -22.43 64.94 45.64
N ALA A 85 -23.07 63.86 45.20
CA ALA A 85 -23.31 62.67 46.03
C ALA A 85 -22.02 61.98 46.52
N GLN A 86 -20.87 62.24 45.89
CA GLN A 86 -19.56 61.72 46.29
C GLN A 86 -18.78 62.70 47.18
N TRP A 87 -19.39 63.80 47.62
CA TRP A 87 -18.78 64.73 48.57
C TRP A 87 -18.55 64.05 49.91
N HIS A 88 -17.37 64.23 50.48
CA HIS A 88 -17.08 63.61 51.77
C HIS A 88 -17.95 64.23 52.89
N PRO A 89 -18.63 63.41 53.74
CA PRO A 89 -19.59 63.89 54.73
C PRO A 89 -19.00 64.82 55.79
N THR A 90 -17.76 64.56 56.24
CA THR A 90 -17.12 65.29 57.36
C THR A 90 -15.86 66.08 56.98
N LEU A 91 -14.96 65.52 56.15
CA LEU A 91 -13.64 66.09 55.83
C LEU A 91 -13.63 67.41 55.04
N ASN A 92 -14.80 67.93 54.64
CA ASN A 92 -14.91 69.21 53.93
C ASN A 92 -15.49 70.35 54.80
N ALA A 93 -15.87 70.07 56.05
CA ALA A 93 -16.40 71.09 56.96
C ALA A 93 -15.37 72.22 57.18
N PRO A 94 -15.81 73.50 57.30
CA PRO A 94 -17.20 73.98 57.34
C PRO A 94 -17.85 74.25 55.96
N LYS A 95 -17.21 73.88 54.84
CA LYS A 95 -17.67 74.25 53.49
C LYS A 95 -18.90 73.45 53.06
N LYS A 96 -19.93 74.14 52.57
CA LYS A 96 -21.17 73.50 52.11
C LYS A 96 -21.15 73.27 50.60
N LEU A 97 -21.81 72.20 50.16
CA LEU A 97 -21.98 71.82 48.74
C LEU A 97 -22.67 72.92 47.90
N SER A 98 -23.57 73.68 48.51
CA SER A 98 -24.28 74.81 47.88
C SER A 98 -23.38 76.02 47.62
N GLU A 99 -22.22 76.10 48.27
CA GLU A 99 -21.31 77.26 48.21
C GLU A 99 -20.19 77.09 47.19
N VAL A 100 -20.13 75.93 46.51
CA VAL A 100 -19.08 75.61 45.53
C VAL A 100 -19.63 75.51 44.11
N VAL A 101 -18.90 76.08 43.16
CA VAL A 101 -19.23 76.03 41.72
C VAL A 101 -18.61 74.80 41.05
N ALA A 102 -19.32 74.24 40.05
CA ALA A 102 -18.88 73.06 39.30
C ALA A 102 -17.52 73.21 38.57
N GLY A 103 -17.15 74.44 38.21
CA GLY A 103 -15.89 74.77 37.52
C GLY A 103 -14.70 75.06 38.44
N SER A 104 -14.83 74.90 39.77
CA SER A 104 -13.80 75.34 40.72
C SER A 104 -12.52 74.49 40.68
N GLY A 105 -11.35 75.15 40.69
CA GLY A 105 -10.05 74.50 40.83
C GLY A 105 -9.74 73.97 42.25
N GLN A 106 -10.61 74.26 43.22
CA GLN A 106 -10.39 73.92 44.63
C GLN A 106 -10.37 72.40 44.86
N LYS A 107 -9.36 71.91 45.59
CA LYS A 107 -9.28 70.53 46.08
C LYS A 107 -10.17 70.33 47.30
N VAL A 108 -10.98 69.27 47.25
CA VAL A 108 -11.88 68.84 48.32
C VAL A 108 -11.79 67.33 48.47
N TRP A 109 -12.24 66.80 49.60
CA TRP A 109 -12.33 65.37 49.85
C TRP A 109 -13.57 64.77 49.20
N TRP A 110 -13.41 63.59 48.62
CA TRP A 110 -14.46 62.80 48.00
C TRP A 110 -14.52 61.43 48.67
N LYS A 111 -15.72 60.88 48.81
CA LYS A 111 -15.97 59.50 49.24
C LYS A 111 -16.76 58.79 48.15
N CYS A 112 -16.29 57.64 47.69
CA CYS A 112 -16.97 56.85 46.67
C CYS A 112 -17.91 55.87 47.36
N PRO A 113 -19.18 55.75 46.93
CA PRO A 113 -20.11 54.78 47.54
C PRO A 113 -19.76 53.32 47.24
N LYS A 114 -18.79 53.05 46.34
CA LYS A 114 -18.40 51.67 45.96
C LYS A 114 -17.40 51.01 46.93
N GLY A 115 -16.88 51.74 47.91
CA GLY A 115 -15.95 51.21 48.89
C GLY A 115 -15.80 52.16 50.06
N GLU A 116 -15.92 51.63 51.28
CA GLU A 116 -15.80 52.43 52.51
C GLU A 116 -14.42 53.11 52.64
N ASP A 117 -13.37 52.47 52.10
CA ASP A 117 -11.99 52.97 52.09
C ASP A 117 -11.67 53.91 50.90
N HIS A 118 -12.65 54.21 50.05
CA HIS A 118 -12.43 55.02 48.85
C HIS A 118 -12.54 56.52 49.14
N GLU A 119 -11.59 57.03 49.90
CA GLU A 119 -11.47 58.45 50.23
C GLU A 119 -10.26 59.08 49.52
N TRP A 120 -10.46 60.21 48.86
CA TRP A 120 -9.38 60.91 48.16
C TRP A 120 -9.64 62.41 48.00
N GLN A 121 -8.55 63.16 47.82
CA GLN A 121 -8.61 64.56 47.44
C GLN A 121 -8.49 64.74 45.92
N ALA A 122 -9.37 65.57 45.34
CA ALA A 122 -9.27 66.01 43.96
C ALA A 122 -9.94 67.38 43.79
N SER A 123 -9.57 68.13 42.74
CA SER A 123 -10.25 69.38 42.44
C SER A 123 -11.63 69.16 41.83
N ILE A 124 -12.57 70.05 42.13
CA ILE A 124 -13.95 69.98 41.65
C ILE A 124 -13.99 69.95 40.12
N VAL A 125 -13.25 70.84 39.45
CA VAL A 125 -13.16 70.89 37.98
C VAL A 125 -12.61 69.61 37.35
N LYS A 126 -11.67 68.91 38.01
CA LYS A 126 -11.14 67.64 37.49
C LYS A 126 -12.19 66.54 37.56
N ARG A 127 -13.05 66.57 38.58
CA ARG A 127 -14.13 65.60 38.79
C ARG A 127 -15.27 65.83 37.81
N THR A 128 -15.69 67.07 37.61
CA THR A 128 -16.74 67.45 36.65
C THR A 128 -16.31 67.22 35.19
N LYS A 129 -15.00 67.28 34.90
CA LYS A 129 -14.42 66.85 33.61
C LYS A 129 -14.25 65.31 33.46
N GLY A 130 -14.81 64.51 34.36
CA GLY A 130 -14.89 63.05 34.21
C GLY A 130 -13.83 62.21 34.93
N ASN A 131 -12.94 62.79 35.75
CA ASN A 131 -12.03 61.96 36.56
C ASN A 131 -12.80 61.20 37.63
N LYS A 132 -12.90 59.87 37.47
CA LYS A 132 -13.57 58.97 38.42
C LYS A 132 -12.71 58.67 39.67
N CYS A 133 -13.31 58.05 40.68
CA CYS A 133 -12.62 57.57 41.89
C CYS A 133 -11.32 56.80 41.53
N PRO A 134 -10.17 57.12 42.14
CA PRO A 134 -8.89 56.51 41.80
C PRO A 134 -8.81 55.02 42.18
N TYR A 135 -9.54 54.57 43.20
CA TYR A 135 -9.59 53.17 43.60
C TYR A 135 -10.45 52.35 42.61
N CYS A 136 -11.67 52.79 42.32
CA CYS A 136 -12.51 52.17 41.28
C CYS A 136 -11.86 52.15 39.89
N ALA A 137 -11.09 53.19 39.56
CA ALA A 137 -10.34 53.28 38.31
C ALA A 137 -9.04 52.47 38.32
N GLY A 138 -8.72 51.74 39.39
CA GLY A 138 -7.52 50.90 39.49
C GLY A 138 -6.20 51.69 39.57
N ARG A 139 -6.24 52.98 39.90
CA ARG A 139 -5.08 53.86 40.04
C ARG A 139 -4.47 53.84 41.45
N LYS A 140 -5.25 53.45 42.47
CA LYS A 140 -4.80 53.22 43.84
C LYS A 140 -5.31 51.86 44.34
N ALA A 141 -4.49 51.16 45.12
CA ALA A 141 -4.89 49.92 45.79
C ALA A 141 -5.86 50.20 46.95
N SER A 142 -6.78 49.28 47.15
CA SER A 142 -7.84 49.28 48.18
C SER A 142 -8.16 47.83 48.53
N GLY A 143 -8.91 47.64 49.62
CA GLY A 143 -9.40 46.31 50.01
C GLY A 143 -10.28 45.64 48.95
N THR A 144 -10.79 46.40 47.96
CA THR A 144 -11.72 45.92 46.93
C THR A 144 -11.10 45.67 45.55
N ASN A 145 -9.84 46.07 45.32
CA ASN A 145 -9.20 45.98 43.99
C ASN A 145 -7.75 45.45 44.01
N SER A 146 -7.21 45.10 45.17
CA SER A 146 -5.87 44.53 45.31
C SER A 146 -5.77 43.15 44.65
N LEU A 147 -4.56 42.79 44.24
CA LEU A 147 -4.26 41.51 43.59
C LEU A 147 -4.62 40.33 44.52
N VAL A 148 -4.23 40.42 45.79
CA VAL A 148 -4.52 39.38 46.80
C VAL A 148 -6.02 39.17 47.00
N ARG A 149 -6.83 40.22 46.86
CA ARG A 149 -8.29 40.10 47.01
C ARG A 149 -8.97 39.56 45.77
N LYS A 150 -8.61 40.07 44.59
CA LYS A 150 -9.31 39.73 43.33
C LYS A 150 -8.83 38.43 42.69
N HIS A 151 -7.57 38.06 42.91
CA HIS A 151 -6.93 36.90 42.29
C HIS A 151 -6.03 36.17 43.30
N PRO A 152 -6.60 35.55 44.35
CA PRO A 152 -5.83 34.84 45.37
C PRO A 152 -4.92 33.74 44.78
N GLU A 153 -5.37 33.07 43.72
CA GLU A 153 -4.63 32.03 42.98
C GLU A 153 -3.39 32.57 42.25
N ILE A 154 -3.43 33.82 41.81
CA ILE A 154 -2.28 34.50 41.19
C ILE A 154 -1.36 35.04 42.28
N ALA A 155 -1.93 35.60 43.36
CA ALA A 155 -1.18 36.08 44.51
C ALA A 155 -0.35 34.97 45.17
N ALA A 156 -0.84 33.73 45.19
CA ALA A 156 -0.10 32.55 45.66
C ALA A 156 1.19 32.27 44.85
N GLN A 157 1.27 32.77 43.62
CA GLN A 157 2.44 32.60 42.74
C GLN A 157 3.42 33.78 42.84
N TRP A 158 3.16 34.74 43.74
CA TRP A 158 4.04 35.87 43.98
C TRP A 158 5.37 35.37 44.56
N HIS A 159 6.49 35.83 44.00
CA HIS A 159 7.78 35.38 44.49
C HIS A 159 8.01 35.86 45.93
N PRO A 160 8.41 34.96 46.86
CA PRO A 160 8.47 35.27 48.30
C PRO A 160 9.47 36.37 48.66
N THR A 161 10.63 36.42 48.01
CA THR A 161 11.72 37.37 48.36
C THR A 161 12.01 38.44 47.31
N LYS A 162 11.93 38.14 46.00
CA LYS A 162 12.35 39.03 44.89
C LYS A 162 11.48 40.28 44.64
N ASN A 163 10.41 40.48 45.41
CA ASN A 163 9.50 41.61 45.26
C ASN A 163 9.53 42.61 46.43
N ALA A 164 10.37 42.39 47.44
CA ALA A 164 10.55 43.30 48.56
C ALA A 164 11.02 44.70 48.09
N PRO A 165 10.59 45.81 48.72
CA PRO A 165 9.76 45.90 49.93
C PRO A 165 8.23 45.93 49.68
N LYS A 166 7.77 45.70 48.44
CA LYS A 166 6.35 45.90 48.09
C LYS A 166 5.45 44.79 48.62
N LYS A 167 4.34 45.18 49.27
CA LYS A 167 3.34 44.25 49.81
C LYS A 167 2.27 43.94 48.76
N LEU A 168 1.80 42.68 48.73
CA LEU A 168 0.73 42.22 47.83
C LEU A 168 -0.57 43.03 47.98
N SER A 169 -0.87 43.51 49.19
CA SER A 169 -2.03 44.37 49.48
C SER A 169 -1.98 45.73 48.78
N GLU A 170 -0.80 46.20 48.40
CA GLU A 170 -0.57 47.50 47.76
C GLU A 170 -0.56 47.40 46.22
N VAL A 171 -0.72 46.20 45.68
CA VAL A 171 -0.66 45.94 44.24
C VAL A 171 -2.07 45.81 43.68
N VAL A 172 -2.45 46.67 42.73
CA VAL A 172 -3.73 46.57 42.02
C VAL A 172 -3.68 45.43 40.99
N ALA A 173 -4.74 44.60 40.92
CA ALA A 173 -4.83 43.46 40.01
C ALA A 173 -4.58 43.79 38.52
N GLY A 174 -5.04 44.95 38.05
CA GLY A 174 -4.85 45.41 36.66
C GLY A 174 -3.55 46.17 36.39
N SER A 175 -2.62 46.24 37.36
CA SER A 175 -1.43 47.07 37.27
C SER A 175 -0.45 46.62 36.18
N GLY A 176 0.13 47.56 35.44
CA GLY A 176 1.24 47.28 34.51
C GLY A 176 2.59 47.10 35.20
N GLN A 177 2.62 47.05 36.54
CA GLN A 177 3.84 46.86 37.31
C GLN A 177 4.43 45.47 37.08
N LYS A 178 5.74 45.39 36.78
CA LYS A 178 6.50 44.13 36.72
C LYS A 178 6.77 43.58 38.12
N ALA A 179 6.52 42.29 38.31
CA ALA A 179 6.81 41.55 39.53
C ALA A 179 7.44 40.19 39.18
N TRP A 180 8.16 39.62 40.14
CA TRP A 180 8.66 38.26 40.07
C TRP A 180 7.60 37.25 40.52
N TRP A 181 7.54 36.12 39.84
CA TRP A 181 6.60 35.04 40.09
C TRP A 181 7.34 33.72 40.18
N LYS A 182 6.79 32.79 40.97
CA LYS A 182 7.28 31.42 41.12
C LYS A 182 6.16 30.43 40.77
N CYS A 183 6.47 29.39 40.01
CA CYS A 183 5.48 28.43 39.57
C CYS A 183 5.18 27.44 40.70
N PRO A 184 3.91 27.09 40.94
CA PRO A 184 3.58 26.05 41.90
C PRO A 184 3.85 24.63 41.36
N LYS A 185 4.03 24.46 40.04
CA LYS A 185 4.25 23.14 39.41
C LYS A 185 5.71 22.69 39.44
N ASP A 186 6.65 23.62 39.47
CA ASP A 186 8.08 23.34 39.43
C ASP A 186 8.83 24.50 40.08
N GLU A 187 9.67 24.19 41.06
CA GLU A 187 10.37 25.21 41.85
C GLU A 187 11.42 25.98 41.06
N ASP A 188 11.95 25.39 39.98
CA ASP A 188 12.95 26.02 39.11
C ASP A 188 12.33 27.11 38.20
N HIS A 189 11.00 27.17 38.12
CA HIS A 189 10.30 28.12 37.26
C HIS A 189 10.06 29.46 37.95
N GLU A 190 11.00 30.39 37.78
CA GLU A 190 10.89 31.77 38.25
C GLU A 190 10.93 32.76 37.08
N TRP A 191 10.02 33.72 37.04
CA TRP A 191 9.98 34.69 35.95
C TRP A 191 9.49 36.06 36.37
N LYS A 192 9.90 37.09 35.62
CA LYS A 192 9.47 38.48 35.81
C LYS A 192 8.49 38.88 34.70
N THR A 193 7.28 39.27 35.06
CA THR A 193 6.28 39.82 34.13
C THR A 193 5.34 40.79 34.86
N ASP A 194 4.53 41.54 34.12
CA ASP A 194 3.58 42.47 34.72
C ASP A 194 2.34 41.79 35.30
N VAL A 195 1.77 42.41 36.34
CA VAL A 195 0.62 41.90 37.08
C VAL A 195 -0.62 41.79 36.19
N ARG A 196 -0.83 42.75 35.29
CA ARG A 196 -1.94 42.75 34.32
C ARG A 196 -1.86 41.55 33.36
N GLY A 197 -0.66 41.19 32.90
CA GLY A 197 -0.42 40.02 32.07
C GLY A 197 -0.85 38.74 32.80
N ARG A 198 -0.47 38.60 34.08
CA ARG A 198 -0.86 37.44 34.91
C ARG A 198 -2.38 37.36 35.07
N THR A 199 -3.03 38.46 35.44
CA THR A 199 -4.49 38.50 35.67
C THR A 199 -5.31 38.32 34.40
N LYS A 200 -4.72 38.54 33.22
CA LYS A 200 -5.31 38.23 31.91
C LYS A 200 -5.04 36.79 31.42
N GLY A 201 -4.51 35.91 32.27
CA GLY A 201 -4.31 34.50 31.95
C GLY A 201 -2.93 34.14 31.40
N GLN A 202 -1.94 35.05 31.41
CA GLN A 202 -0.56 34.63 31.12
C GLN A 202 0.00 33.80 32.27
N GLY A 203 0.06 32.48 32.06
CA GLY A 203 0.61 31.51 33.01
C GLY A 203 2.15 31.48 33.03
N CYS A 204 2.70 30.41 33.60
CA CYS A 204 4.14 30.17 33.63
C CYS A 204 4.71 29.97 32.20
N PRO A 205 5.72 30.76 31.77
CA PRO A 205 6.27 30.66 30.42
C PRO A 205 7.04 29.36 30.20
N TYR A 206 7.58 28.74 31.26
CA TYR A 206 8.27 27.45 31.19
C TYR A 206 7.27 26.31 30.98
N CYS A 207 6.20 26.25 31.79
CA CYS A 207 5.11 25.28 31.61
C CYS A 207 4.40 25.43 30.25
N ALA A 208 4.35 26.65 29.71
CA ALA A 208 3.78 26.92 28.39
C ALA A 208 4.75 26.65 27.23
N GLY A 209 5.95 26.12 27.49
CA GLY A 209 6.97 25.83 26.47
C GLY A 209 7.51 27.07 25.74
N ARG A 210 7.41 28.26 26.35
CA ARG A 210 7.91 29.53 25.81
C ARG A 210 9.30 29.90 26.31
N LYS A 211 9.77 29.25 27.38
CA LYS A 211 11.14 29.34 27.91
C LYS A 211 11.69 27.95 28.19
N PRO A 212 12.99 27.69 27.92
CA PRO A 212 13.60 26.39 28.19
C PRO A 212 13.69 26.16 29.70
N SER A 213 13.43 24.92 30.11
CA SER A 213 13.73 24.40 31.45
C SER A 213 14.57 23.15 31.31
N LYS A 214 15.14 22.63 32.42
CA LYS A 214 15.96 21.41 32.41
C LYS A 214 15.24 20.20 31.78
N LYS A 215 13.91 20.15 31.89
CA LYS A 215 13.05 19.07 31.34
C LYS A 215 12.28 19.48 30.07
N GLY A 216 12.41 20.74 29.64
CA GLY A 216 11.59 21.34 28.58
C GLY A 216 12.40 21.94 27.42
N SER A 217 13.71 21.69 27.39
CA SER A 217 14.61 22.13 26.33
C SER A 217 14.57 21.18 25.14
N LEU A 218 15.07 21.63 23.98
CA LEU A 218 15.22 20.80 22.78
C LEU A 218 16.09 19.57 23.06
N ALA A 219 17.21 19.73 23.77
CA ALA A 219 18.07 18.62 24.18
C ALA A 219 17.32 17.53 24.98
N SER A 220 16.47 17.95 25.92
CA SER A 220 15.78 17.01 26.82
C SER A 220 14.58 16.31 26.18
N LEU A 221 13.88 16.98 25.25
CA LEU A 221 12.62 16.46 24.67
C LEU A 221 12.81 15.79 23.31
N TYR A 222 13.85 16.17 22.55
CA TYR A 222 14.14 15.67 21.20
C TYR A 222 15.64 15.42 21.03
N PRO A 223 16.22 14.43 21.74
CA PRO A 223 17.66 14.15 21.71
C PRO A 223 18.17 13.83 20.29
N GLU A 224 17.37 13.17 19.46
CA GLU A 224 17.68 12.84 18.06
C GLU A 224 17.71 14.06 17.13
N ILE A 225 16.90 15.08 17.39
CA ILE A 225 16.94 16.35 16.66
C ILE A 225 18.10 17.21 17.19
N ALA A 226 18.32 17.22 18.50
CA ALA A 226 19.47 17.89 19.11
C ALA A 226 20.81 17.33 18.60
N ALA A 227 20.90 16.04 18.29
CA ALA A 227 22.08 15.42 17.68
C ALA A 227 22.38 15.95 16.26
N GLN A 228 21.40 16.55 15.59
CA GLN A 228 21.56 17.17 14.27
C GLN A 228 21.90 18.66 14.37
N TRP A 229 22.07 19.20 15.59
CA TRP A 229 22.46 20.59 15.80
C TRP A 229 23.87 20.83 15.27
N HIS A 230 24.04 21.86 14.46
CA HIS A 230 25.36 22.15 13.91
C HIS A 230 26.35 22.54 15.04
N PRO A 231 27.56 21.92 15.11
CA PRO A 231 28.46 22.05 16.26
C PRO A 231 29.04 23.46 16.47
N THR A 232 29.19 24.25 15.39
CA THR A 232 29.84 25.57 15.42
C THR A 232 28.92 26.73 15.03
N LEU A 233 28.12 26.59 13.97
CA LEU A 233 27.31 27.67 13.38
C LEU A 233 26.16 28.22 14.26
N ASN A 234 25.84 27.59 15.38
CA ASN A 234 24.79 28.05 16.29
C ASN A 234 25.32 28.77 17.54
N GLN A 235 26.64 28.88 17.71
CA GLN A 235 27.21 29.48 18.92
C GLN A 235 26.76 30.95 19.08
N PRO A 236 26.47 31.41 20.32
CA PRO A 236 26.64 30.70 21.60
C PRO A 236 25.46 29.79 22.01
N LEU A 237 24.45 29.59 21.16
CA LEU A 237 23.24 28.85 21.51
C LEU A 237 23.44 27.34 21.48
N THR A 238 22.99 26.69 22.55
CA THR A 238 22.98 25.23 22.67
C THR A 238 21.56 24.65 22.61
N PRO A 239 21.38 23.36 22.25
CA PRO A 239 20.08 22.69 22.30
C PRO A 239 19.40 22.73 23.69
N SER A 240 20.17 22.92 24.75
CA SER A 240 19.65 23.05 26.13
C SER A 240 19.03 24.42 26.43
N GLU A 241 19.34 25.44 25.62
CA GLU A 241 18.92 26.84 25.81
C GLU A 241 17.75 27.25 24.91
N VAL A 242 17.22 26.31 24.12
CA VAL A 242 16.10 26.54 23.21
C VAL A 242 14.94 25.60 23.48
N VAL A 243 13.73 26.03 23.13
CA VAL A 243 12.51 25.20 23.24
C VAL A 243 12.15 24.61 21.87
N PRO A 244 11.58 23.38 21.81
CA PRO A 244 11.18 22.75 20.55
C PRO A 244 10.26 23.61 19.69
N GLY A 245 9.32 24.34 20.32
CA GLY A 245 8.37 25.22 19.61
C GLY A 245 8.94 26.56 19.13
N ALA A 246 10.24 26.81 19.25
CA ALA A 246 10.83 28.10 18.89
C ALA A 246 10.80 28.36 17.38
N ARG A 247 10.38 29.56 16.98
CA ARG A 247 10.49 30.05 15.60
C ARG A 247 11.87 30.59 15.24
N GLN A 248 12.85 30.38 16.13
CA GLN A 248 14.21 30.81 15.91
C GLN A 248 14.89 29.90 14.86
N PRO A 249 15.57 30.47 13.86
CA PRO A 249 16.41 29.71 12.94
C PRO A 249 17.63 29.14 13.66
N ALA A 250 17.98 27.90 13.32
CA ALA A 250 19.20 27.23 13.73
C ALA A 250 19.80 26.50 12.52
N TRP A 251 21.11 26.31 12.54
CA TRP A 251 21.84 25.49 11.59
C TRP A 251 21.80 24.02 12.00
N TRP A 252 21.62 23.15 11.02
CA TRP A 252 21.51 21.72 11.18
C TRP A 252 22.54 21.03 10.31
N LEU A 253 23.07 19.91 10.79
CA LEU A 253 23.98 19.03 10.08
C LEU A 253 23.27 17.69 9.84
N CYS A 254 23.27 17.23 8.60
CA CYS A 254 22.53 16.03 8.23
C CYS A 254 23.22 14.79 8.83
N PRO A 255 22.46 13.86 9.44
CA PRO A 255 23.02 12.61 9.92
C PRO A 255 23.42 11.67 8.76
N ILE A 256 22.77 11.81 7.59
CA ILE A 256 22.99 10.96 6.41
C ILE A 256 24.19 11.41 5.59
N ASN A 257 24.30 12.71 5.28
CA ASN A 257 25.43 13.26 4.52
C ASN A 257 26.02 14.46 5.27
N LYS A 258 27.26 14.31 5.76
CA LYS A 258 27.93 15.35 6.55
C LYS A 258 28.21 16.64 5.76
N ASN A 259 28.09 16.62 4.43
CA ASN A 259 28.20 17.81 3.59
C ASN A 259 26.89 18.61 3.51
N HIS A 260 25.77 18.06 3.99
CA HIS A 260 24.50 18.76 4.02
C HIS A 260 24.34 19.54 5.33
N GLU A 261 24.68 20.81 5.28
CA GLU A 261 24.36 21.80 6.31
C GLU A 261 23.24 22.72 5.82
N TRP A 262 22.27 23.05 6.68
CA TRP A 262 21.20 23.96 6.30
C TRP A 262 20.64 24.73 7.49
N CYS A 263 20.07 25.90 7.21
CA CYS A 263 19.38 26.72 8.19
C CYS A 263 17.87 26.46 8.14
N ALA A 264 17.27 26.11 9.29
CA ALA A 264 15.83 25.93 9.43
C ALA A 264 15.37 26.31 10.85
N CYS A 265 14.09 26.69 11.00
CA CYS A 265 13.56 27.00 12.32
C CYS A 265 13.42 25.75 13.19
N ILE A 266 13.59 25.90 14.51
CA ILE A 266 13.54 24.78 15.46
C ILE A 266 12.15 24.13 15.49
N HIS A 267 11.07 24.91 15.44
CA HIS A 267 9.70 24.37 15.41
C HIS A 267 9.39 23.58 14.14
N THR A 268 9.96 23.93 12.99
CA THR A 268 9.81 23.17 11.74
C THR A 268 10.48 21.81 11.85
N ARG A 269 11.61 21.73 12.55
CA ARG A 269 12.38 20.50 12.75
C ARG A 269 11.74 19.54 13.75
N THR A 270 11.08 20.07 14.77
CA THR A 270 10.44 19.27 15.82
C THR A 270 8.96 19.00 15.55
N ARG A 271 8.14 20.02 15.27
CA ARG A 271 6.68 19.89 15.12
C ARG A 271 6.22 19.55 13.71
N LEU A 272 6.96 20.00 12.69
CA LEU A 272 6.64 19.75 11.27
C LEU A 272 7.54 18.68 10.65
N ASN A 273 8.45 18.10 11.46
CA ASN A 273 9.41 17.07 11.09
C ASN A 273 10.12 17.32 9.73
N SER A 274 10.47 18.58 9.44
CA SER A 274 11.07 18.92 8.15
C SER A 274 12.51 18.41 8.07
N GLY A 275 12.80 17.38 7.27
CA GLY A 275 14.15 16.82 7.08
C GLY A 275 15.16 17.75 6.39
N CYS A 276 16.35 17.24 6.14
CA CYS A 276 17.40 17.91 5.36
C CYS A 276 16.88 18.30 3.96
N PRO A 277 16.96 19.59 3.54
CA PRO A 277 16.56 20.03 2.20
C PRO A 277 17.36 19.38 1.08
N GLY A 278 18.64 19.09 1.28
CA GLY A 278 19.44 18.32 0.31
C GLY A 278 18.97 16.87 0.13
N CYS A 279 18.25 16.33 1.12
CA CYS A 279 17.60 15.02 1.04
C CYS A 279 16.11 15.12 0.67
N LYS A 280 15.53 16.33 0.61
CA LYS A 280 14.08 16.59 0.44
C LYS A 280 13.73 17.33 -0.84
N ASN A 281 14.65 18.11 -1.42
CA ASN A 281 14.49 18.68 -2.76
C ASN A 281 14.85 17.61 -3.79
N GLY A 282 13.92 17.35 -4.72
CA GLY A 282 14.03 16.26 -5.69
C GLY A 282 15.28 16.31 -6.58
N TRP A 283 15.50 15.20 -7.26
CA TRP A 283 16.57 14.93 -8.22
C TRP A 283 16.75 16.04 -9.27
N THR A 284 17.71 16.94 -9.06
CA THR A 284 18.16 17.87 -10.10
C THR A 284 19.10 17.16 -11.07
N VAL A 285 19.22 17.65 -12.31
CA VAL A 285 20.12 17.07 -13.33
C VAL A 285 21.57 16.98 -12.81
N GLY A 286 22.02 17.96 -12.02
CA GLY A 286 23.35 17.93 -11.37
C GLY A 286 23.51 16.84 -10.31
N VAL A 287 22.47 16.54 -9.52
CA VAL A 287 22.48 15.45 -8.53
C VAL A 287 22.42 14.09 -9.21
N ILE A 288 21.62 13.96 -10.29
CA ILE A 288 21.59 12.75 -11.13
C ILE A 288 22.97 12.52 -11.76
N LYS A 289 23.61 13.54 -12.32
CA LYS A 289 24.98 13.43 -12.89
C LYS A 289 26.00 12.98 -11.85
N SER A 290 26.01 13.59 -10.66
CA SER A 290 26.94 13.18 -9.59
C SER A 290 26.70 11.76 -9.10
N PHE A 291 25.44 11.33 -9.04
CA PHE A 291 25.07 9.99 -8.62
C PHE A 291 25.39 8.94 -9.69
N VAL A 292 25.04 9.19 -10.96
CA VAL A 292 25.39 8.31 -12.08
C VAL A 292 26.91 8.23 -12.25
N ARG A 293 27.64 9.35 -12.13
CA ARG A 293 29.12 9.38 -12.14
C ARG A 293 29.74 8.49 -11.05
N SER A 294 29.09 8.38 -9.90
CA SER A 294 29.53 7.48 -8.83
C SER A 294 29.26 6.00 -9.10
N LEU A 295 28.33 5.70 -10.02
CA LEU A 295 27.95 4.33 -10.40
C LEU A 295 28.65 3.83 -11.68
N ILE A 296 29.12 4.72 -12.57
CA ILE A 296 29.73 4.39 -13.87
C ILE A 296 30.77 3.26 -13.80
N PRO A 297 31.75 3.26 -12.87
CA PRO A 297 32.77 2.21 -12.84
C PRO A 297 32.22 0.81 -12.52
N TYR A 298 30.95 0.72 -12.09
CA TYR A 298 30.34 -0.46 -11.53
C TYR A 298 29.00 -0.83 -12.20
N LEU A 299 28.51 -0.06 -13.18
CA LEU A 299 27.22 -0.31 -13.84
C LEU A 299 27.14 -1.72 -14.45
N ASP A 300 28.24 -2.23 -14.99
CA ASP A 300 28.34 -3.58 -15.57
C ASP A 300 28.25 -4.70 -14.53
N THR A 301 28.38 -4.37 -13.24
CA THR A 301 28.41 -5.33 -12.14
C THR A 301 27.07 -5.46 -11.42
N PHE A 302 26.19 -4.46 -11.55
CA PHE A 302 24.89 -4.43 -10.91
C PHE A 302 23.83 -5.11 -11.77
N THR A 303 23.02 -5.97 -11.15
CA THR A 303 21.82 -6.50 -11.83
C THR A 303 20.76 -5.40 -11.94
N PRO A 304 19.82 -5.47 -12.90
CA PRO A 304 18.69 -4.55 -12.98
C PRO A 304 17.89 -4.47 -11.67
N ALA A 305 17.77 -5.57 -10.92
CA ALA A 305 17.14 -5.60 -9.61
C ALA A 305 17.93 -4.86 -8.52
N GLU A 306 19.27 -4.93 -8.53
CA GLU A 306 20.13 -4.17 -7.63
C GLU A 306 20.07 -2.68 -7.94
N LEU A 307 20.16 -2.29 -9.22
CA LEU A 307 19.97 -0.91 -9.66
C LEU A 307 18.59 -0.38 -9.24
N TYR A 308 17.54 -1.17 -9.45
CA TYR A 308 16.19 -0.82 -9.02
C TYR A 308 16.10 -0.58 -7.51
N LEU A 309 16.71 -1.44 -6.68
CA LEU A 309 16.71 -1.28 -5.23
C LEU A 309 17.53 -0.06 -4.78
N VAL A 310 18.72 0.14 -5.34
CA VAL A 310 19.55 1.32 -5.08
C VAL A 310 18.78 2.59 -5.44
N PHE A 311 18.07 2.58 -6.57
CA PHE A 311 17.22 3.69 -6.99
C PHE A 311 15.99 3.87 -6.10
N GLN A 312 15.40 2.79 -5.60
CA GLN A 312 14.31 2.83 -4.63
C GLN A 312 14.76 3.43 -3.29
N GLN A 313 15.88 2.97 -2.73
CA GLN A 313 16.40 3.44 -1.43
C GLN A 313 16.82 4.91 -1.45
N ASN A 314 17.35 5.37 -2.58
CA ASN A 314 17.71 6.78 -2.74
C ASN A 314 16.47 7.65 -3.07
N GLY A 315 15.31 7.06 -3.36
CA GLY A 315 14.11 7.80 -3.72
C GLY A 315 14.10 8.31 -5.17
N ILE A 316 14.93 7.72 -6.04
CA ILE A 316 15.07 8.04 -7.48
C ILE A 316 13.80 7.67 -8.25
N LEU A 317 13.17 6.55 -7.90
CA LEU A 317 11.95 6.08 -8.56
C LEU A 317 10.74 7.01 -8.34
N HIS A 318 10.86 7.99 -7.44
CA HIS A 318 9.82 8.97 -7.11
C HIS A 318 10.14 10.38 -7.63
N ALA A 319 11.19 10.52 -8.46
CA ALA A 319 11.55 11.77 -9.11
C ALA A 319 10.38 12.30 -9.96
N GLN A 320 10.01 13.56 -9.72
CA GLN A 320 9.01 14.30 -10.49
C GLN A 320 9.72 15.21 -11.49
N GLY A 321 9.22 15.31 -12.73
CA GLY A 321 9.72 16.24 -13.75
C GLY A 321 10.38 15.55 -14.95
N LYS A 322 11.26 16.31 -15.65
CA LYS A 322 11.87 15.97 -16.95
C LYS A 322 12.81 14.75 -16.93
N SER A 323 13.33 14.37 -15.77
CA SER A 323 14.28 13.24 -15.61
C SER A 323 13.64 11.86 -15.46
N LYS A 324 12.30 11.77 -15.41
CA LYS A 324 11.59 10.52 -15.17
C LYS A 324 11.79 9.46 -16.26
N GLY A 325 11.85 9.87 -17.54
CA GLY A 325 12.09 8.98 -18.67
C GLY A 325 13.48 8.34 -18.62
N PHE A 326 14.50 9.19 -18.49
CA PHE A 326 15.89 8.76 -18.31
C PHE A 326 16.09 7.84 -17.08
N LEU A 327 15.54 8.20 -15.91
CA LEU A 327 15.71 7.38 -14.69
C LEU A 327 15.01 6.01 -14.79
N LYS A 328 13.92 5.90 -15.55
CA LYS A 328 13.29 4.62 -15.87
C LYS A 328 14.15 3.79 -16.82
N ALA A 329 14.70 4.40 -17.87
CA ALA A 329 15.58 3.73 -18.83
C ALA A 329 16.92 3.32 -18.20
N LEU A 330 17.46 4.09 -17.26
CA LEU A 330 18.64 3.71 -16.49
C LEU A 330 18.34 2.51 -15.56
N ALA A 331 17.14 2.46 -14.98
CA ALA A 331 16.70 1.35 -14.11
C ALA A 331 16.52 0.02 -14.85
N THR A 332 16.42 0.01 -16.17
CA THR A 332 16.35 -1.23 -16.96
C THR A 332 17.73 -1.86 -17.18
N GLY A 333 18.82 -1.12 -16.92
CA GLY A 333 20.20 -1.59 -17.14
C GLY A 333 20.61 -1.70 -18.62
N LYS A 334 19.79 -1.19 -19.55
CA LYS A 334 20.00 -1.31 -21.01
C LYS A 334 20.40 0.00 -21.70
N PHE A 335 20.58 1.09 -20.95
CA PHE A 335 20.98 2.37 -21.52
C PHE A 335 22.48 2.34 -21.91
N PRO A 336 22.88 2.76 -23.13
CA PRO A 336 24.27 2.66 -23.57
C PRO A 336 25.25 3.41 -22.64
N ILE A 337 26.32 2.74 -22.22
CA ILE A 337 27.34 3.30 -21.32
C ILE A 337 28.07 4.47 -21.97
N SER A 338 28.29 4.42 -23.28
CA SER A 338 28.83 5.51 -24.09
C SER A 338 28.01 6.79 -23.96
N GLU A 339 26.68 6.68 -23.96
CA GLU A 339 25.75 7.81 -23.85
C GLU A 339 25.65 8.34 -22.42
N ILE A 340 25.76 7.46 -21.42
CA ILE A 340 25.90 7.86 -20.00
C ILE A 340 27.20 8.63 -19.79
N ASN A 341 28.30 8.19 -20.39
CA ASN A 341 29.60 8.84 -20.29
C ASN A 341 29.57 10.23 -20.94
N LYS A 342 29.00 10.37 -22.14
CA LYS A 342 28.78 11.67 -22.80
C LYS A 342 27.98 12.61 -21.89
N PHE A 343 26.85 12.15 -21.37
CA PHE A 343 26.01 12.94 -20.45
C PHE A 343 26.75 13.41 -19.20
N VAL A 344 27.56 12.53 -18.62
CA VAL A 344 28.33 12.81 -17.40
C VAL A 344 29.51 13.74 -17.68
N ASN A 345 30.04 13.75 -18.89
CA ASN A 345 31.13 14.63 -19.33
C ASN A 345 30.64 15.96 -19.96
N ASP A 346 29.34 16.24 -19.87
CA ASP A 346 28.70 17.42 -20.48
C ASP A 346 28.81 17.49 -22.01
N GLU A 347 28.92 16.32 -22.65
CA GLU A 347 28.87 16.15 -24.11
C GLU A 347 27.42 15.85 -24.56
N PRO A 348 27.03 16.22 -25.80
CA PRO A 348 25.71 15.92 -26.33
C PRO A 348 25.43 14.41 -26.32
N SER A 349 24.32 14.00 -25.74
CA SER A 349 23.97 12.59 -25.51
C SER A 349 22.47 12.34 -25.71
N LEU A 350 22.10 11.07 -25.92
CA LEU A 350 20.69 10.62 -25.91
C LEU A 350 19.98 10.97 -24.59
N VAL A 351 20.73 11.18 -23.50
CA VAL A 351 20.17 11.61 -22.21
C VAL A 351 19.57 13.01 -22.31
N ASP A 352 20.13 13.88 -23.15
CA ASP A 352 19.63 15.25 -23.35
C ASP A 352 18.28 15.23 -24.09
N ASP A 353 18.08 14.27 -25.00
CA ASP A 353 16.81 14.06 -25.71
C ASP A 353 15.72 13.52 -24.77
N PHE A 354 16.06 12.54 -23.92
CA PHE A 354 15.18 12.03 -22.85
C PHE A 354 14.82 13.07 -21.79
N LEU A 355 15.63 14.12 -21.60
CA LEU A 355 15.34 15.23 -20.69
C LEU A 355 14.47 16.32 -21.33
N GLN A 356 14.39 16.37 -22.66
CA GLN A 356 13.61 17.36 -23.39
C GLN A 356 12.20 16.87 -23.73
N ASP A 357 12.04 15.59 -24.06
CA ASP A 357 10.76 14.99 -24.40
C ASP A 357 10.17 14.14 -23.25
N LYS A 358 8.87 14.29 -22.99
CA LYS A 358 8.15 13.57 -21.92
C LYS A 358 7.59 12.22 -22.37
N GLU A 359 7.53 11.94 -23.66
CA GLU A 359 6.91 10.75 -24.24
C GLU A 359 7.92 9.77 -24.86
N LEU A 360 9.20 10.16 -24.97
CA LEU A 360 10.26 9.28 -25.50
C LEU A 360 10.41 8.01 -24.65
N SER A 361 10.41 6.87 -25.34
CA SER A 361 10.70 5.53 -24.81
C SER A 361 11.78 4.89 -25.68
N LEU A 362 12.54 3.94 -25.13
CA LEU A 362 13.57 3.23 -25.90
C LEU A 362 12.95 2.51 -27.12
N GLU A 363 11.67 2.10 -27.04
CA GLU A 363 10.95 1.46 -28.14
C GLU A 363 10.64 2.42 -29.31
N ALA A 364 10.41 3.72 -29.04
CA ALA A 364 10.13 4.72 -30.08
C ALA A 364 11.36 5.00 -30.96
N LEU A 365 12.57 4.89 -30.40
CA LEU A 365 13.83 5.07 -31.12
C LEU A 365 14.19 3.84 -31.99
N SER A 366 13.64 2.66 -31.69
CA SER A 366 13.83 1.45 -32.50
C SER A 366 12.79 1.26 -33.61
N ALA A 367 11.70 2.05 -33.60
CA ALA A 367 10.64 1.97 -34.59
C ALA A 367 10.88 2.85 -35.84
N ASP A 368 11.83 3.79 -35.76
CA ASP A 368 12.21 4.68 -36.86
C ASP A 368 13.49 4.21 -37.58
N GLU A 369 13.48 2.97 -38.12
CA GLU A 369 14.42 2.57 -39.18
C GLU A 369 13.96 3.07 -40.55
N GLN A 370 13.78 4.38 -40.71
CA GLN A 370 13.60 5.03 -42.02
C GLN A 370 14.41 6.32 -42.22
N VAL A 371 15.42 6.59 -41.40
CA VAL A 371 16.32 7.73 -41.63
C VAL A 371 17.78 7.30 -41.58
N VAL A 372 18.21 6.55 -42.61
CA VAL A 372 19.61 6.48 -43.01
C VAL A 372 19.69 6.67 -44.53
N ASP A 373 19.37 7.88 -44.97
CA ASP A 373 19.88 8.40 -46.24
C ASP A 373 20.34 9.84 -45.95
N ASN A 374 21.62 10.11 -46.23
CA ASN A 374 22.35 11.38 -46.12
C ASN A 374 23.11 11.66 -44.82
N ILE A 375 24.18 10.89 -44.56
CA ILE A 375 25.45 11.48 -44.10
C ILE A 375 26.59 10.80 -44.87
N GLU A 376 27.15 11.51 -45.85
CA GLU A 376 28.47 11.18 -46.42
C GLU A 376 29.55 11.46 -45.36
N ALA A 377 30.14 10.41 -44.78
CA ALA A 377 31.38 10.50 -44.03
C ALA A 377 32.15 9.16 -44.02
N SER A 378 33.08 9.04 -44.97
CA SER A 378 34.31 8.22 -45.02
C SER A 378 34.26 6.73 -44.60
N ASP A 379 34.45 5.87 -45.61
CA ASP A 379 34.61 4.40 -45.59
C ASP A 379 35.80 3.83 -44.77
N GLU A 380 36.48 4.61 -43.94
CA GLU A 380 37.65 4.13 -43.16
C GLU A 380 37.28 3.57 -41.77
N LEU A 381 36.08 3.84 -41.23
CA LEU A 381 35.66 3.37 -39.90
C LEU A 381 34.87 2.05 -39.89
N ILE A 382 34.47 1.54 -41.07
CA ILE A 382 33.62 0.33 -41.19
C ILE A 382 34.47 -0.96 -41.29
N ALA A 383 35.77 -0.83 -41.60
CA ALA A 383 36.67 -1.97 -41.76
C ALA A 383 37.20 -2.57 -40.44
N GLU A 384 37.04 -1.90 -39.29
CA GLU A 384 37.47 -2.44 -37.98
C GLU A 384 36.37 -3.25 -37.24
N ILE A 385 35.12 -3.23 -37.71
CA ILE A 385 34.00 -3.91 -37.03
C ILE A 385 33.72 -5.32 -37.62
N THR A 386 34.36 -5.70 -38.72
CA THR A 386 34.20 -7.04 -39.30
C THR A 386 35.50 -7.85 -39.21
N SER A 387 35.87 -8.25 -38.00
CA SER A 387 36.73 -9.43 -37.78
C SER A 387 35.91 -10.58 -37.19
N PRO A 388 35.87 -11.77 -37.82
CA PRO A 388 35.05 -12.91 -37.40
C PRO A 388 35.74 -13.79 -36.34
N GLU A 389 36.39 -13.18 -35.34
CA GLU A 389 37.08 -13.90 -34.26
C GLU A 389 36.80 -13.26 -32.88
N ALA A 390 35.53 -13.10 -32.52
CA ALA A 390 35.13 -12.87 -31.14
C ALA A 390 34.35 -14.09 -30.66
N SER A 391 34.93 -14.87 -29.74
CA SER A 391 34.25 -16.01 -29.14
C SER A 391 32.94 -15.55 -28.50
N ASP A 392 31.87 -16.31 -28.76
CA ASP A 392 30.48 -16.04 -28.42
C ASP A 392 30.16 -16.17 -26.91
N THR A 393 31.09 -15.76 -26.04
CA THR A 393 30.92 -15.79 -24.58
C THR A 393 30.82 -14.37 -24.04
N LEU A 394 29.60 -13.96 -23.67
CA LEU A 394 29.40 -12.78 -22.81
C LEU A 394 30.24 -12.95 -21.52
N PRO A 395 30.89 -11.88 -21.03
CA PRO A 395 31.81 -11.96 -19.89
C PRO A 395 31.09 -12.48 -18.64
N VAL A 396 31.69 -13.47 -17.97
CA VAL A 396 31.26 -13.92 -16.64
C VAL A 396 31.60 -12.82 -15.64
N VAL A 397 30.62 -12.39 -14.82
CA VAL A 397 30.87 -11.38 -13.79
C VAL A 397 31.84 -11.95 -12.75
N GLU A 398 33.05 -11.39 -12.70
CA GLU A 398 34.13 -11.85 -11.84
C GLU A 398 33.89 -11.54 -10.35
N THR A 399 34.39 -12.40 -9.47
CA THR A 399 34.22 -12.29 -8.01
C THR A 399 34.84 -11.01 -7.47
N LEU A 400 36.01 -10.62 -7.98
CA LEU A 400 36.68 -9.38 -7.57
C LEU A 400 35.80 -8.16 -7.87
N SER A 401 35.23 -8.11 -9.07
CA SER A 401 34.36 -7.04 -9.53
C SER A 401 33.08 -6.90 -8.68
N VAL A 402 32.50 -8.03 -8.27
CA VAL A 402 31.36 -8.05 -7.33
C VAL A 402 31.75 -7.50 -5.96
N LEU A 403 32.91 -7.88 -5.41
CA LEU A 403 33.35 -7.41 -4.10
C LEU A 403 33.74 -5.92 -4.11
N GLU A 404 34.29 -5.42 -5.22
CA GLU A 404 34.63 -3.99 -5.37
C GLU A 404 33.38 -3.10 -5.42
N SER A 405 32.31 -3.51 -6.13
CA SER A 405 31.07 -2.72 -6.21
C SER A 405 30.35 -2.57 -4.85
N LEU A 406 30.55 -3.51 -3.93
CA LEU A 406 29.98 -3.48 -2.59
C LEU A 406 30.54 -2.38 -1.68
N ASN A 407 31.71 -1.83 -1.96
CA ASN A 407 32.30 -0.73 -1.17
C ASN A 407 31.57 0.61 -1.35
N HIS A 408 30.83 0.76 -2.45
CA HIS A 408 30.17 2.00 -2.84
C HIS A 408 28.66 2.01 -2.56
N LEU A 409 28.12 0.90 -2.05
CA LEU A 409 26.71 0.78 -1.67
C LEU A 409 26.44 1.63 -0.41
N ILE A 410 25.87 2.82 -0.62
CA ILE A 410 25.29 3.68 0.43
C ILE A 410 24.07 2.96 1.00
N THR A 411 24.28 2.03 1.94
CA THR A 411 23.19 1.47 2.74
C THR A 411 22.94 2.43 3.90
N SER A 412 21.84 3.19 3.82
CA SER A 412 21.32 3.86 5.01
C SER A 412 20.85 2.77 6.01
N ASP A 413 21.15 2.93 7.30
CA ASP A 413 20.86 1.99 8.41
C ASP A 413 19.36 1.68 8.68
N GLY A 414 18.49 1.73 7.66
CA GLY A 414 17.03 1.75 7.83
C GLY A 414 16.24 0.53 7.33
N ASP A 415 16.76 -0.28 6.40
CA ASP A 415 15.99 -1.39 5.80
C ASP A 415 16.76 -2.71 5.83
N SER A 416 16.48 -3.52 6.86
CA SER A 416 17.11 -4.83 7.06
C SER A 416 16.86 -5.79 5.90
N LEU A 417 15.75 -5.66 5.16
CA LEU A 417 15.41 -6.54 4.05
C LEU A 417 16.20 -6.21 2.79
N ALA A 418 16.44 -4.93 2.54
CA ALA A 418 17.28 -4.48 1.44
C ALA A 418 18.74 -4.91 1.62
N VAL A 419 19.26 -4.82 2.85
CA VAL A 419 20.59 -5.34 3.20
C VAL A 419 20.64 -6.87 3.06
N GLU A 420 19.60 -7.59 3.51
CA GLU A 420 19.51 -9.05 3.32
C GLU A 420 19.55 -9.44 1.82
N PHE A 421 18.81 -8.72 0.98
CA PHE A 421 18.78 -8.96 -0.46
C PHE A 421 20.12 -8.66 -1.14
N LEU A 422 20.71 -7.49 -0.91
CA LEU A 422 21.98 -7.12 -1.55
C LEU A 422 23.08 -8.16 -1.23
N ARG A 423 23.02 -8.75 -0.03
CA ARG A 423 23.98 -9.76 0.42
C ARG A 423 23.74 -11.05 -0.32
N ALA A 424 22.49 -11.49 -0.37
CA ALA A 424 22.09 -12.70 -1.08
C ALA A 424 22.38 -12.59 -2.59
N SER A 425 22.14 -11.42 -3.20
CA SER A 425 22.43 -11.13 -4.61
C SER A 425 23.93 -11.15 -4.92
N ALA A 426 24.75 -10.51 -4.07
CA ALA A 426 26.19 -10.58 -4.22
C ALA A 426 26.75 -12.00 -4.06
N LEU A 427 26.24 -12.76 -3.07
CA LEU A 427 26.58 -14.17 -2.90
C LEU A 427 26.18 -15.00 -4.12
N ASP A 428 24.99 -14.77 -4.68
CA ASP A 428 24.51 -15.48 -5.89
C ASP A 428 25.42 -15.22 -7.10
N LYS A 429 25.85 -13.97 -7.33
CA LYS A 429 26.80 -13.64 -8.41
C LYS A 429 28.15 -14.34 -8.23
N ILE A 430 28.70 -14.32 -7.01
CA ILE A 430 29.97 -14.99 -6.71
C ILE A 430 29.83 -16.52 -6.87
N TRP A 431 28.71 -17.10 -6.44
CA TRP A 431 28.42 -18.53 -6.62
C TRP A 431 28.27 -18.91 -8.09
N LYS A 432 27.63 -18.07 -8.92
CA LYS A 432 27.55 -18.28 -10.37
C LYS A 432 28.94 -18.33 -11.01
N HIS A 433 29.86 -17.45 -10.60
CA HIS A 433 31.26 -17.53 -11.03
C HIS A 433 31.92 -18.82 -10.52
N ALA A 434 31.74 -19.16 -9.24
CA ALA A 434 32.33 -20.36 -8.63
C ALA A 434 31.80 -21.69 -9.22
N PHE A 435 30.57 -21.74 -9.74
CA PHE A 435 30.06 -22.93 -10.45
C PHE A 435 30.73 -23.15 -11.81
N VAL A 436 31.30 -22.10 -12.42
CA VAL A 436 32.00 -22.17 -13.70
C VAL A 436 33.49 -22.34 -13.49
N ASN A 437 34.12 -21.46 -12.70
CA ASN A 437 35.54 -21.51 -12.37
C ASN A 437 35.77 -21.38 -10.84
N PRO A 438 35.70 -22.50 -10.09
CA PRO A 438 35.84 -22.49 -8.63
C PRO A 438 37.18 -21.92 -8.16
N ALA A 439 38.28 -22.28 -8.83
CA ALA A 439 39.63 -21.90 -8.41
C ALA A 439 39.86 -20.38 -8.54
N GLU A 440 39.40 -19.81 -9.64
CA GLU A 440 39.51 -18.38 -9.90
C GLU A 440 38.61 -17.56 -8.97
N ALA A 441 37.35 -17.95 -8.79
CA ALA A 441 36.42 -17.26 -7.89
C ALA A 441 36.97 -17.19 -6.45
N VAL A 442 37.57 -18.28 -5.95
CA VAL A 442 38.18 -18.34 -4.62
C VAL A 442 39.45 -17.51 -4.54
N ALA A 443 40.34 -17.61 -5.54
CA ALA A 443 41.57 -16.82 -5.57
C ALA A 443 41.26 -15.31 -5.58
N GLN A 444 40.28 -14.88 -6.37
CA GLN A 444 39.82 -13.49 -6.41
C GLN A 444 39.20 -13.05 -5.07
N ALA A 445 38.36 -13.88 -4.43
CA ALA A 445 37.80 -13.60 -3.11
C ALA A 445 38.88 -13.48 -2.02
N GLN A 446 39.89 -14.35 -2.04
CA GLN A 446 41.00 -14.34 -1.06
C GLN A 446 41.94 -13.15 -1.26
N LYS A 447 42.21 -12.77 -2.52
CA LYS A 447 43.08 -11.64 -2.88
C LYS A 447 42.46 -10.29 -2.52
N TYR A 448 41.12 -10.22 -2.46
CA TYR A 448 40.41 -8.99 -2.14
C TYR A 448 40.67 -8.51 -0.70
N THR A 449 41.10 -7.26 -0.58
CA THR A 449 41.37 -6.55 0.68
C THR A 449 40.44 -5.33 0.79
N GLY A 450 39.26 -5.51 1.41
CA GLY A 450 38.28 -4.43 1.64
C GLY A 450 37.80 -4.41 3.09
N SER A 451 36.80 -3.58 3.41
CA SER A 451 36.20 -3.53 4.75
C SER A 451 34.69 -3.33 4.68
N GLY A 452 33.99 -3.51 5.80
CA GLY A 452 32.53 -3.33 5.85
C GLY A 452 31.76 -4.44 5.14
N TYR A 453 30.87 -4.06 4.24
CA TYR A 453 29.88 -4.97 3.64
C TYR A 453 30.50 -6.00 2.68
N ALA A 454 31.52 -5.60 1.91
CA ALA A 454 32.22 -6.50 0.99
C ALA A 454 32.97 -7.63 1.73
N GLU A 455 33.62 -7.32 2.86
CA GLU A 455 34.32 -8.31 3.67
C GLU A 455 33.35 -9.32 4.31
N MET A 456 32.14 -8.86 4.68
CA MET A 456 31.08 -9.74 5.15
C MET A 456 30.68 -10.76 4.06
N VAL A 457 30.35 -10.29 2.84
CA VAL A 457 29.96 -11.16 1.71
C VAL A 457 31.08 -12.15 1.38
N LYS A 458 32.33 -11.68 1.30
CA LYS A 458 33.52 -12.53 1.11
C LYS A 458 33.61 -13.63 2.17
N THR A 459 33.45 -13.28 3.45
CA THR A 459 33.52 -14.25 4.56
C THR A 459 32.44 -15.32 4.44
N TYR A 460 31.19 -14.92 4.14
CA TYR A 460 30.09 -15.86 3.92
C TYR A 460 30.35 -16.79 2.72
N PHE A 461 30.84 -16.26 1.60
CA PHE A 461 31.14 -17.07 0.42
C PHE A 461 32.24 -18.09 0.71
N LEU A 462 33.36 -17.67 1.31
CA LEU A 462 34.48 -18.57 1.61
C LEU A 462 34.08 -19.64 2.63
N ASP A 463 33.28 -19.30 3.65
CA ASP A 463 32.71 -20.27 4.60
C ASP A 463 31.87 -21.34 3.89
N GLU A 464 30.88 -20.92 3.10
CA GLU A 464 30.00 -21.85 2.38
C GLU A 464 30.77 -22.66 1.32
N TYR A 465 31.74 -22.06 0.63
CA TYR A 465 32.59 -22.73 -0.36
C TYR A 465 33.47 -23.80 0.27
N ASN A 466 34.13 -23.48 1.38
CA ASN A 466 35.00 -24.44 2.08
C ASN A 466 34.17 -25.64 2.58
N GLN A 467 33.01 -25.39 3.18
CA GLN A 467 32.11 -26.46 3.61
C GLN A 467 31.61 -27.31 2.44
N ALA A 468 31.28 -26.71 1.29
CA ALA A 468 30.77 -27.46 0.14
C ALA A 468 31.88 -28.27 -0.56
N SER A 469 33.04 -27.65 -0.81
CA SER A 469 34.18 -28.29 -1.48
C SER A 469 34.80 -29.42 -0.66
N GLN A 470 34.83 -29.28 0.67
CA GLN A 470 35.38 -30.27 1.60
C GLN A 470 34.32 -31.21 2.17
N LEU A 471 33.09 -31.18 1.64
CA LEU A 471 32.02 -32.05 2.11
C LEU A 471 32.39 -33.52 1.87
N GLU A 472 32.60 -34.27 2.94
CA GLU A 472 32.84 -35.72 2.86
C GLU A 472 31.56 -36.43 2.39
N LEU A 473 31.73 -37.42 1.50
CA LEU A 473 30.60 -38.19 1.01
C LEU A 473 30.07 -39.09 2.13
N PRO A 474 28.74 -39.11 2.38
CA PRO A 474 28.15 -39.96 3.40
C PRO A 474 28.41 -41.45 3.14
N ASP A 475 28.51 -42.24 4.21
CA ASP A 475 28.68 -43.69 4.14
C ASP A 475 27.60 -44.34 3.25
N GLY A 476 28.01 -45.31 2.43
CA GLY A 476 27.11 -46.03 1.51
C GLY A 476 26.85 -45.32 0.17
N TYR A 477 27.52 -44.19 -0.10
CA TYR A 477 27.44 -43.50 -1.40
C TYR A 477 27.87 -44.39 -2.57
N ASN A 478 27.00 -44.55 -3.57
CA ASN A 478 27.24 -45.41 -4.74
C ASN A 478 26.64 -44.85 -6.04
N PHE A 479 26.47 -43.53 -6.15
CA PHE A 479 25.88 -42.94 -7.35
C PHE A 479 26.76 -43.18 -8.59
N ARG A 480 26.21 -43.88 -9.60
CA ARG A 480 26.92 -44.25 -10.81
C ARG A 480 26.24 -43.76 -12.09
N ILE A 481 27.06 -43.37 -13.06
CA ILE A 481 26.70 -43.14 -14.46
C ILE A 481 27.64 -44.00 -15.31
N ASP A 482 27.10 -44.81 -16.22
CA ASP A 482 27.85 -45.76 -17.04
C ASP A 482 28.80 -46.70 -16.25
N GLY A 483 28.39 -47.06 -15.03
CA GLY A 483 29.14 -47.96 -14.14
C GLY A 483 30.23 -47.30 -13.29
N LEU A 484 30.56 -46.03 -13.57
CA LEU A 484 31.56 -45.25 -12.83
C LEU A 484 30.90 -44.43 -11.72
N ILE A 485 31.56 -44.36 -10.55
CA ILE A 485 31.12 -43.50 -9.46
C ILE A 485 31.33 -42.05 -9.88
N VAL A 486 30.27 -41.26 -9.80
CA VAL A 486 30.30 -39.82 -10.13
C VAL A 486 30.23 -39.04 -8.83
N GLU A 487 31.14 -38.09 -8.62
CA GLU A 487 31.08 -37.22 -7.46
C GLU A 487 30.00 -36.13 -7.60
N PRO A 488 29.40 -35.67 -6.48
CA PRO A 488 28.46 -34.57 -6.53
C PRO A 488 29.15 -33.28 -6.95
N ASN A 489 28.51 -32.53 -7.84
CA ASN A 489 28.98 -31.21 -8.26
C ASN A 489 28.81 -30.16 -7.14
N LEU A 490 29.41 -28.99 -7.35
CA LEU A 490 29.45 -27.93 -6.33
C LEU A 490 28.04 -27.41 -5.96
N MET A 491 27.09 -27.34 -6.89
CA MET A 491 25.71 -26.93 -6.60
C MET A 491 24.99 -27.97 -5.71
N GLN A 492 25.19 -29.26 -5.97
CA GLN A 492 24.63 -30.34 -5.17
C GLN A 492 25.19 -30.34 -3.75
N ARG A 493 26.51 -30.16 -3.61
CA ARG A 493 27.20 -30.00 -2.30
C ARG A 493 26.70 -28.76 -1.56
N LEU A 494 26.58 -27.63 -2.25
CA LEU A 494 26.05 -26.38 -1.69
C LEU A 494 24.60 -26.54 -1.21
N THR A 495 23.76 -27.28 -1.95
CA THR A 495 22.37 -27.56 -1.54
C THR A 495 22.35 -28.28 -0.19
N ALA A 496 23.21 -29.28 0.01
CA ALA A 496 23.32 -30.00 1.27
C ALA A 496 23.82 -29.11 2.41
N VAL A 497 24.86 -28.30 2.17
CA VAL A 497 25.42 -27.35 3.16
C VAL A 497 24.38 -26.30 3.58
N LYS A 498 23.71 -25.67 2.60
CA LYS A 498 22.68 -24.65 2.89
C LYS A 498 21.48 -25.25 3.61
N LEU A 499 21.05 -26.46 3.26
CA LEU A 499 19.95 -27.11 3.96
C LEU A 499 20.31 -27.37 5.42
N SER A 500 21.51 -27.89 5.68
CA SER A 500 22.04 -28.12 7.04
C SER A 500 22.10 -26.82 7.87
N LYS A 501 22.56 -25.72 7.25
CA LYS A 501 22.73 -24.42 7.93
C LYS A 501 21.42 -23.66 8.17
N TYR A 502 20.54 -23.62 7.18
CA TYR A 502 19.36 -22.74 7.19
C TYR A 502 18.03 -23.48 7.44
N LYS A 503 18.04 -24.83 7.48
CA LYS A 503 16.90 -25.75 7.64
C LYS A 503 15.85 -25.72 6.53
N ARG A 504 15.47 -24.53 6.04
CA ARG A 504 14.45 -24.32 5.02
C ARG A 504 15.02 -23.54 3.85
N ILE A 505 15.17 -24.17 2.70
CA ILE A 505 15.73 -23.53 1.50
C ILE A 505 14.96 -23.90 0.24
N GLY A 506 15.06 -23.04 -0.78
CA GLY A 506 14.66 -23.36 -2.15
C GLY A 506 15.84 -23.75 -3.02
N ASN A 507 15.71 -24.78 -3.86
CA ASN A 507 16.60 -25.01 -5.00
C ASN A 507 15.84 -24.70 -6.30
N LEU A 508 16.05 -23.49 -6.79
CA LEU A 508 15.39 -22.90 -7.96
C LEU A 508 16.25 -23.00 -9.23
N SER A 509 17.18 -23.95 -9.25
CA SER A 509 18.12 -24.16 -10.35
C SER A 509 17.44 -24.78 -11.58
N GLY A 510 18.02 -24.55 -12.77
CA GLY A 510 17.49 -25.02 -14.05
C GLY A 510 17.31 -26.54 -14.13
N ALA A 511 16.54 -27.01 -15.11
CA ALA A 511 16.42 -28.43 -15.41
C ALA A 511 17.78 -29.04 -15.80
N GLY A 512 18.04 -30.29 -15.40
CA GLY A 512 19.30 -30.97 -15.70
C GLY A 512 20.49 -30.64 -14.78
N THR A 513 20.35 -29.68 -13.86
CA THR A 513 21.42 -29.30 -12.89
C THR A 513 21.68 -30.33 -11.79
N GLY A 514 20.84 -31.37 -11.68
CA GLY A 514 20.98 -32.43 -10.70
C GLY A 514 20.34 -32.14 -9.33
N LYS A 515 19.25 -31.36 -9.29
CA LYS A 515 18.48 -31.02 -8.07
C LYS A 515 18.05 -32.25 -7.26
N THR A 516 17.48 -33.25 -7.92
CA THR A 516 17.05 -34.53 -7.31
C THR A 516 18.21 -35.17 -6.54
N PHE A 517 19.39 -35.21 -7.16
CA PHE A 517 20.57 -35.77 -6.52
C PHE A 517 21.07 -34.94 -5.35
N GLY A 518 21.07 -33.61 -5.49
CA GLY A 518 21.39 -32.69 -4.39
C GLY A 518 20.47 -32.88 -3.18
N ALA A 519 19.19 -33.15 -3.39
CA ALA A 519 18.23 -33.44 -2.32
C ALA A 519 18.52 -34.78 -1.62
N ILE A 520 18.85 -35.82 -2.39
CA ILE A 520 19.21 -37.14 -1.83
C ILE A 520 20.50 -37.03 -1.02
N LEU A 521 21.53 -36.37 -1.56
CA LEU A 521 22.77 -36.09 -0.82
C LEU A 521 22.49 -35.31 0.46
N ALA A 522 21.69 -34.25 0.38
CA ALA A 522 21.34 -33.42 1.52
C ALA A 522 20.67 -34.24 2.64
N SER A 523 19.77 -35.17 2.30
CA SER A 523 19.12 -36.05 3.28
C SER A 523 20.12 -36.87 4.11
N ARG A 524 21.21 -37.35 3.51
CA ARG A 524 22.26 -38.11 4.20
C ARG A 524 23.23 -37.21 4.97
N VAL A 525 23.55 -36.04 4.43
CA VAL A 525 24.41 -35.03 5.09
C VAL A 525 23.80 -34.53 6.40
N ILE A 526 22.48 -34.25 6.41
CA ILE A 526 21.77 -33.86 7.64
C ILE A 526 21.42 -35.06 8.53
N ARG A 527 21.78 -36.28 8.12
CA ARG A 527 21.48 -37.56 8.81
C ARG A 527 19.98 -37.76 9.04
N ALA A 528 19.16 -37.43 8.05
CA ALA A 528 17.71 -37.66 8.11
C ALA A 528 17.41 -39.16 8.21
N ASN A 529 16.77 -39.56 9.31
CA ASN A 529 16.31 -40.92 9.52
C ASN A 529 15.03 -41.19 8.71
N PHE A 530 14.15 -40.20 8.62
CA PHE A 530 12.92 -40.28 7.82
C PHE A 530 12.71 -39.04 6.94
N THR A 531 12.68 -39.28 5.62
CA THR A 531 12.48 -38.27 4.57
C THR A 531 11.17 -38.51 3.83
N ILE A 532 10.36 -37.46 3.64
CA ILE A 532 9.18 -37.46 2.78
C ILE A 532 9.48 -36.67 1.51
N ILE A 533 9.13 -37.22 0.35
CA ILE A 533 9.24 -36.56 -0.95
C ILE A 533 7.83 -36.41 -1.54
N CYS A 534 7.39 -35.17 -1.72
CA CYS A 534 6.15 -34.82 -2.42
C CYS A 534 6.49 -34.47 -3.87
N CYS A 535 5.98 -35.24 -4.84
CA CYS A 535 6.32 -35.03 -6.25
C CYS A 535 5.14 -35.35 -7.22
N PRO A 536 5.24 -34.99 -8.51
CA PRO A 536 4.26 -35.43 -9.51
C PRO A 536 4.26 -36.96 -9.68
N ASN A 537 3.10 -37.55 -10.00
CA ASN A 537 2.98 -39.01 -10.19
C ASN A 537 3.91 -39.56 -11.29
N SER A 538 4.29 -38.74 -12.27
CA SER A 538 5.20 -39.14 -13.36
C SER A 538 6.63 -39.45 -12.90
N VAL A 539 7.11 -38.84 -11.82
CA VAL A 539 8.52 -38.93 -11.37
C VAL A 539 8.73 -39.80 -10.13
N VAL A 540 7.67 -40.41 -9.59
CA VAL A 540 7.75 -41.27 -8.39
C VAL A 540 8.77 -42.39 -8.56
N ILE A 541 8.73 -43.07 -9.71
CA ILE A 541 9.63 -44.18 -10.01
C ILE A 541 11.07 -43.69 -10.22
N ASP A 542 11.24 -42.51 -10.83
CA ASP A 542 12.57 -41.95 -11.08
C ASP A 542 13.24 -41.54 -9.77
N TRP A 543 12.47 -41.01 -8.80
CA TRP A 543 12.95 -40.78 -7.43
C TRP A 543 13.38 -42.06 -6.74
N GLU A 544 12.57 -43.12 -6.80
CA GLU A 544 12.91 -44.42 -6.23
C GLU A 544 14.22 -44.97 -6.81
N ARG A 545 14.36 -44.95 -8.15
CA ARG A 545 15.61 -45.36 -8.81
C ARG A 545 16.79 -44.49 -8.43
N ALA A 546 16.61 -43.17 -8.35
CA ALA A 546 17.68 -42.23 -8.00
C ALA A 546 18.18 -42.44 -6.58
N ILE A 547 17.28 -42.67 -5.61
CA ILE A 547 17.62 -42.95 -4.21
C ILE A 547 18.42 -44.24 -4.11
N LEU A 548 17.93 -45.33 -4.72
CA LEU A 548 18.60 -46.64 -4.66
C LEU A 548 19.92 -46.66 -5.43
N ASN A 549 20.04 -45.87 -6.51
CA ASN A 549 21.32 -45.71 -7.21
C ASN A 549 22.32 -44.92 -6.35
N ALA A 550 21.88 -43.86 -5.68
CA ALA A 550 22.73 -43.05 -4.83
C ALA A 550 23.15 -43.77 -3.54
N PHE A 551 22.22 -44.47 -2.90
CA PHE A 551 22.37 -45.15 -1.62
C PHE A 551 21.59 -46.48 -1.63
N PRO A 552 22.21 -47.59 -2.07
CA PRO A 552 21.55 -48.90 -2.20
C PRO A 552 21.01 -49.49 -0.90
N ASP A 553 21.49 -48.99 0.25
CA ASP A 553 21.06 -49.41 1.59
C ASP A 553 19.74 -48.75 2.03
N SER A 554 19.20 -47.82 1.24
CA SER A 554 17.97 -47.07 1.55
C SER A 554 16.72 -47.94 1.50
N VAL A 555 15.73 -47.61 2.33
CA VAL A 555 14.38 -48.18 2.24
C VAL A 555 13.44 -47.17 1.63
N VAL A 556 12.88 -47.49 0.46
CA VAL A 556 11.91 -46.63 -0.24
C VAL A 556 10.51 -47.22 -0.15
N ARG A 557 9.53 -46.38 0.19
CA ARG A 557 8.10 -46.68 0.09
C ARG A 557 7.43 -45.63 -0.75
N THR A 558 6.46 -46.03 -1.56
CA THR A 558 5.74 -45.12 -2.45
C THR A 558 4.25 -45.26 -2.25
N LYS A 559 3.51 -44.17 -2.44
CA LYS A 559 2.04 -44.15 -2.51
C LYS A 559 1.29 -44.75 -1.30
N THR A 560 1.85 -44.63 -0.09
CA THR A 560 1.22 -45.10 1.15
C THR A 560 1.41 -44.11 2.30
N PHE A 561 0.41 -43.93 3.16
CA PHE A 561 0.54 -43.14 4.40
C PHE A 561 0.88 -44.01 5.62
N THR A 562 0.92 -45.33 5.45
CA THR A 562 1.25 -46.33 6.47
C THR A 562 2.41 -47.20 5.98
N PRO A 563 3.62 -46.62 5.82
CA PRO A 563 4.78 -47.36 5.34
C PRO A 563 5.24 -48.40 6.36
N ASP A 564 5.36 -49.66 5.92
CA ASP A 564 6.07 -50.70 6.66
C ASP A 564 7.56 -50.68 6.30
N TRP A 565 8.40 -50.32 7.27
CA TRP A 565 9.84 -50.12 7.06
C TRP A 565 10.68 -51.40 7.20
N GLY A 566 10.12 -52.49 7.74
CA GLY A 566 10.90 -53.68 8.09
C GLY A 566 12.03 -53.41 9.10
N ALA A 567 13.04 -54.28 9.13
CA ALA A 567 14.13 -54.25 10.13
C ALA A 567 15.31 -53.31 9.78
N SER A 568 15.28 -52.64 8.62
CA SER A 568 16.37 -51.75 8.21
C SER A 568 16.21 -50.36 8.82
N ASN A 569 17.31 -49.82 9.33
CA ASN A 569 17.40 -48.48 9.93
C ASN A 569 18.12 -47.46 9.03
N ASN A 570 18.53 -47.84 7.82
CA ASN A 570 19.35 -46.99 6.97
C ASN A 570 18.48 -46.24 5.94
N GLY A 571 18.33 -44.92 6.13
CA GLY A 571 17.72 -43.99 5.17
C GLY A 571 16.30 -44.37 4.72
N ARG A 572 15.27 -43.91 5.45
CA ARG A 572 13.86 -44.15 5.10
C ARG A 572 13.31 -43.03 4.21
N TYR A 573 12.80 -43.40 3.04
CA TYR A 573 12.20 -42.46 2.09
C TYR A 573 10.75 -42.84 1.81
N LEU A 574 9.83 -41.91 2.02
CA LEU A 574 8.44 -42.03 1.62
C LEU A 574 8.13 -41.06 0.47
N ILE A 575 7.80 -41.61 -0.70
CA ILE A 575 7.47 -40.82 -1.89
C ILE A 575 5.94 -40.77 -2.05
N LEU A 576 5.38 -39.58 -1.92
CA LEU A 576 3.95 -39.29 -2.03
C LEU A 576 3.70 -38.46 -3.29
N ASN A 577 2.83 -38.95 -4.17
CA ASN A 577 2.38 -38.14 -5.29
C ASN A 577 1.31 -37.13 -4.86
N TYR A 578 1.26 -36.00 -5.54
CA TYR A 578 0.37 -34.89 -5.17
C TYR A 578 -1.14 -35.24 -5.11
N GLU A 579 -1.61 -36.24 -5.86
CA GLU A 579 -3.00 -36.69 -5.83
C GLU A 579 -3.40 -37.33 -4.48
N MET A 580 -2.44 -37.84 -3.71
CA MET A 580 -2.69 -38.40 -2.39
C MET A 580 -3.12 -37.36 -1.35
N PHE A 581 -2.84 -36.09 -1.61
CA PHE A 581 -3.23 -34.96 -0.78
C PHE A 581 -4.64 -34.41 -1.11
N GLN A 582 -5.33 -35.02 -2.07
CA GLN A 582 -6.68 -34.63 -2.51
C GLN A 582 -7.76 -35.66 -2.17
N GLN A 583 -7.40 -36.77 -1.52
CA GLN A 583 -8.33 -37.82 -1.16
C GLN A 583 -9.17 -37.39 0.05
N ASP A 584 -10.39 -37.92 0.17
CA ASP A 584 -11.28 -37.57 1.29
C ASP A 584 -10.66 -37.89 2.66
N LYS A 585 -9.82 -38.93 2.72
CA LYS A 585 -9.10 -39.36 3.93
C LYS A 585 -7.71 -38.73 4.09
N SER A 586 -7.31 -37.78 3.24
CA SER A 586 -5.95 -37.20 3.30
C SER A 586 -5.61 -36.61 4.66
N ALA A 587 -6.55 -35.92 5.32
CA ALA A 587 -6.32 -35.35 6.64
C ALA A 587 -6.05 -36.44 7.70
N THR A 588 -6.90 -37.47 7.77
CA THR A 588 -6.73 -38.62 8.67
C THR A 588 -5.45 -39.39 8.36
N ASN A 589 -5.13 -39.58 7.09
CA ASN A 589 -3.91 -40.26 6.66
C ASN A 589 -2.64 -39.50 7.04
N ILE A 590 -2.64 -38.17 6.90
CA ILE A 590 -1.52 -37.32 7.34
C ILE A 590 -1.37 -37.42 8.86
N ARG A 591 -2.46 -37.47 9.63
CA ARG A 591 -2.37 -37.70 11.08
C ARG A 591 -1.76 -39.04 11.43
N LEU A 592 -2.21 -40.12 10.78
CA LEU A 592 -1.65 -41.45 11.00
C LEU A 592 -0.15 -41.46 10.73
N LEU A 593 0.27 -40.79 9.65
CA LEU A 593 1.68 -40.63 9.31
C LEU A 593 2.45 -39.85 10.38
N LEU A 594 1.88 -38.74 10.87
CA LEU A 594 2.51 -37.89 11.89
C LEU A 594 2.52 -38.52 13.29
N ASN A 595 1.54 -39.38 13.60
CA ASN A 595 1.39 -40.10 14.88
C ASN A 595 2.26 -41.36 14.94
N ASN A 596 2.95 -41.71 13.85
CA ASN A 596 3.94 -42.78 13.87
C ASN A 596 5.11 -42.38 14.77
N ASP A 597 5.76 -43.36 15.43
CA ASP A 597 6.86 -43.12 16.38
C ASP A 597 8.12 -42.55 15.73
N LEU A 598 8.19 -42.54 14.39
CA LEU A 598 9.31 -42.02 13.62
C LEU A 598 9.10 -40.52 13.27
N PRO A 599 9.89 -39.59 13.84
CA PRO A 599 9.79 -38.17 13.49
C PRO A 599 10.23 -37.94 12.05
N ILE A 600 9.59 -36.98 11.38
CA ILE A 600 9.97 -36.57 10.02
C ILE A 600 11.12 -35.55 10.13
N ASP A 601 12.27 -35.87 9.53
CA ASP A 601 13.47 -35.03 9.58
C ASP A 601 13.58 -34.08 8.38
N LEU A 602 13.11 -34.54 7.21
CA LEU A 602 13.18 -33.81 5.96
C LEU A 602 11.90 -33.98 5.13
N ILE A 603 11.35 -32.87 4.66
CA ILE A 603 10.32 -32.85 3.62
C ILE A 603 10.88 -32.18 2.38
N VAL A 604 10.89 -32.92 1.27
CA VAL A 604 11.24 -32.43 -0.07
C VAL A 604 9.96 -32.19 -0.86
N ILE A 605 9.81 -30.98 -1.42
CA ILE A 605 8.68 -30.62 -2.28
C ILE A 605 9.23 -30.40 -3.68
N ASP A 606 9.05 -31.39 -4.54
CA ASP A 606 9.56 -31.38 -5.91
C ASP A 606 8.51 -30.87 -6.90
N GLU A 607 8.94 -30.08 -7.86
CA GLU A 607 8.07 -29.37 -8.80
C GLU A 607 6.91 -28.66 -8.10
N ILE A 608 7.25 -27.77 -7.16
CA ILE A 608 6.29 -27.07 -6.29
C ILE A 608 5.15 -26.36 -7.03
N GLN A 609 5.34 -26.05 -8.32
CA GLN A 609 4.29 -25.51 -9.19
C GLN A 609 3.09 -26.46 -9.35
N PHE A 610 3.20 -27.76 -9.08
CA PHE A 610 2.08 -28.72 -9.13
C PHE A 610 1.22 -28.73 -7.87
N VAL A 611 1.60 -27.97 -6.83
CA VAL A 611 0.77 -27.69 -5.65
C VAL A 611 -0.37 -26.69 -5.99
N LYS A 612 -0.46 -26.25 -7.26
CA LYS A 612 -1.35 -25.20 -7.78
C LYS A 612 -2.87 -25.37 -7.63
N GLN A 613 -3.49 -24.20 -7.72
CA GLN A 613 -4.89 -23.85 -7.99
C GLN A 613 -5.22 -23.84 -9.49
N ARG A 614 -6.50 -24.06 -9.85
CA ARG A 614 -7.11 -23.65 -11.13
C ARG A 614 -7.88 -22.31 -11.02
N GLU A 615 -8.13 -21.81 -9.80
CA GLU A 615 -8.89 -20.58 -9.50
C GLU A 615 -8.25 -19.78 -8.34
N SER A 616 -8.21 -18.45 -8.46
CA SER A 616 -7.39 -17.51 -7.67
C SER A 616 -7.88 -17.19 -6.24
N THR A 617 -8.91 -17.86 -5.72
CA THR A 617 -9.53 -17.46 -4.43
C THR A 617 -9.65 -18.56 -3.37
N LYS A 618 -9.24 -19.81 -3.65
CA LYS A 618 -9.29 -20.90 -2.65
C LYS A 618 -8.03 -21.77 -2.67
N LEU A 619 -7.41 -22.04 -1.51
CA LEU A 619 -6.29 -22.99 -1.42
C LEU A 619 -6.73 -24.32 -2.05
N SER A 620 -5.95 -24.86 -2.99
CA SER A 620 -6.23 -26.20 -3.50
C SER A 620 -6.16 -27.18 -2.33
N GLN A 621 -7.06 -28.16 -2.26
CA GLN A 621 -7.03 -29.17 -1.19
C GLN A 621 -5.63 -29.81 -1.07
N ARG A 622 -4.97 -30.02 -2.21
CA ARG A 622 -3.56 -30.43 -2.32
C ARG A 622 -2.62 -29.49 -1.56
N ARG A 623 -2.69 -28.18 -1.83
CA ARG A 623 -1.89 -27.16 -1.14
C ARG A 623 -2.18 -27.11 0.35
N GLN A 624 -3.45 -27.08 0.72
CA GLN A 624 -3.87 -27.05 2.11
C GLN A 624 -3.32 -28.26 2.88
N MET A 625 -3.41 -29.46 2.30
CA MET A 625 -2.93 -30.69 2.94
C MET A 625 -1.38 -30.76 2.99
N VAL A 626 -0.67 -30.28 1.95
CA VAL A 626 0.81 -30.17 2.01
C VAL A 626 1.25 -29.14 3.05
N GLN A 627 0.57 -27.99 3.13
CA GLN A 627 0.82 -26.99 4.18
C GLN A 627 0.50 -27.54 5.57
N ALA A 628 -0.58 -28.31 5.72
CA ALA A 628 -0.91 -29.00 6.95
C ALA A 628 0.17 -30.01 7.34
N LEU A 629 0.70 -30.80 6.40
CA LEU A 629 1.83 -31.69 6.65
C LEU A 629 3.06 -30.92 7.15
N LEU A 630 3.47 -29.84 6.46
CA LEU A 630 4.63 -29.03 6.83
C LEU A 630 4.48 -28.38 8.22
N TYR A 631 3.32 -27.79 8.49
CA TYR A 631 3.03 -27.13 9.76
C TYR A 631 3.02 -28.15 10.91
N ASN A 632 2.21 -29.22 10.80
CA ASN A 632 2.07 -30.19 11.88
C ASN A 632 3.33 -31.05 12.09
N ALA A 633 4.12 -31.33 11.05
CA ALA A 633 5.43 -31.96 11.19
C ALA A 633 6.42 -31.03 11.90
N GLY A 634 6.44 -29.74 11.55
CA GLY A 634 7.31 -28.74 12.17
C GLY A 634 7.00 -28.46 13.64
N GLU A 635 5.71 -28.46 14.00
CA GLU A 635 5.26 -28.32 15.40
C GLU A 635 5.71 -29.51 16.27
N ARG A 636 5.64 -30.74 15.73
CA ARG A 636 6.08 -31.95 16.45
C ARG A 636 7.59 -32.08 16.50
N HIS A 637 8.28 -31.61 15.47
CA HIS A 637 9.73 -31.70 15.34
C HIS A 637 10.31 -30.35 14.85
N PRO A 638 10.71 -29.44 15.78
CA PRO A 638 11.34 -28.16 15.43
C PRO A 638 12.69 -28.29 14.67
N GLY A 639 13.23 -29.52 14.60
CA GLY A 639 14.39 -29.89 13.79
C GLY A 639 14.07 -30.19 12.32
N LEU A 640 12.82 -30.10 11.89
CA LEU A 640 12.40 -30.38 10.52
C LEU A 640 13.11 -29.50 9.50
N HIS A 641 13.69 -30.15 8.48
CA HIS A 641 14.26 -29.51 7.30
C HIS A 641 13.24 -29.52 6.15
N VAL A 642 13.23 -28.46 5.35
CA VAL A 642 12.34 -28.32 4.18
C VAL A 642 13.16 -27.90 2.97
N LEU A 643 13.07 -28.68 1.90
CA LEU A 643 13.70 -28.38 0.62
C LEU A 643 12.61 -28.27 -0.46
N ALA A 644 12.35 -27.07 -0.95
CA ALA A 644 11.48 -26.88 -2.12
C ALA A 644 12.30 -26.81 -3.40
N MET A 645 11.84 -27.45 -4.46
CA MET A 645 12.54 -27.48 -5.74
C MET A 645 11.60 -27.12 -6.89
N SER A 646 12.10 -26.28 -7.79
CA SER A 646 11.40 -25.93 -9.03
C SER A 646 12.38 -25.32 -10.02
N ALA A 647 12.32 -25.72 -11.29
CA ALA A 647 13.06 -25.00 -12.34
C ALA A 647 12.40 -23.65 -12.68
N THR A 648 11.09 -23.56 -12.49
CA THR A 648 10.23 -22.48 -13.00
C THR A 648 9.27 -22.00 -11.89
N PRO A 649 9.77 -21.24 -10.91
CA PRO A 649 9.03 -20.89 -9.70
C PRO A 649 7.86 -19.90 -9.91
N VAL A 650 7.84 -19.18 -11.04
CA VAL A 650 6.79 -18.22 -11.39
C VAL A 650 6.40 -18.48 -12.85
N ILE A 651 5.33 -19.23 -13.09
CA ILE A 651 4.95 -19.68 -14.45
C ILE A 651 3.84 -18.82 -15.04
N ASN A 652 2.84 -18.46 -14.23
CA ASN A 652 1.66 -17.73 -14.73
C ASN A 652 1.44 -16.36 -14.08
N ASN A 653 1.76 -16.19 -12.79
CA ASN A 653 1.51 -14.95 -12.06
C ASN A 653 2.37 -14.87 -10.78
N LEU A 654 2.39 -13.70 -10.14
CA LEU A 654 3.17 -13.47 -8.92
C LEU A 654 2.59 -14.16 -7.68
N GLU A 655 1.32 -14.58 -7.71
CA GLU A 655 0.72 -15.38 -6.65
C GLU A 655 1.45 -16.73 -6.50
N GLU A 656 1.84 -17.35 -7.62
CA GLU A 656 2.61 -18.59 -7.61
C GLU A 656 3.95 -18.44 -6.88
N GLY A 657 4.68 -17.36 -7.15
CA GLY A 657 5.95 -17.11 -6.48
C GLY A 657 5.76 -16.79 -5.00
N LYS A 658 4.75 -16.00 -4.63
CA LYS A 658 4.40 -15.78 -3.23
C LYS A 658 4.10 -17.09 -2.51
N ASN A 659 3.32 -17.96 -3.14
CA ASN A 659 2.95 -19.25 -2.57
C ASN A 659 4.16 -20.17 -2.35
N LEU A 660 5.12 -20.15 -3.29
CA LEU A 660 6.40 -20.85 -3.14
C LEU A 660 7.17 -20.34 -1.93
N VAL A 661 7.31 -19.01 -1.81
CA VAL A 661 7.97 -18.37 -0.66
C VAL A 661 7.30 -18.84 0.64
N GLU A 662 5.98 -18.76 0.73
CA GLU A 662 5.20 -19.17 1.91
C GLU A 662 5.34 -20.66 2.25
N MET A 663 5.43 -21.54 1.24
CA MET A 663 5.65 -22.98 1.45
C MET A 663 7.05 -23.29 1.98
N VAL A 664 8.07 -22.59 1.49
CA VAL A 664 9.45 -22.75 1.97
C VAL A 664 9.58 -22.21 3.39
N THR A 665 9.11 -20.99 3.63
CA THR A 665 9.31 -20.30 4.90
C THR A 665 8.39 -20.82 6.00
N GLY A 666 7.18 -21.27 5.66
CA GLY A 666 6.12 -21.59 6.63
C GLY A 666 5.46 -20.35 7.23
N PHE A 667 5.76 -19.14 6.72
CA PHE A 667 5.24 -17.87 7.20
C PHE A 667 4.41 -17.18 6.12
N SER A 668 3.38 -16.43 6.51
CA SER A 668 2.60 -15.62 5.59
C SER A 668 3.38 -14.39 5.14
N HIS A 669 3.36 -14.08 3.84
CA HIS A 669 4.09 -12.96 3.27
C HIS A 669 3.12 -11.88 2.74
N SER A 670 2.49 -11.14 3.65
CA SER A 670 1.54 -10.07 3.30
C SER A 670 2.17 -8.91 2.52
N GLU A 671 3.49 -8.74 2.63
CA GLU A 671 4.28 -7.73 1.92
C GLU A 671 4.44 -8.01 0.41
N LEU A 672 4.23 -9.27 -0.01
CA LEU A 672 4.26 -9.68 -1.41
C LEU A 672 2.86 -9.51 -2.02
N ASP A 673 2.70 -8.47 -2.83
CA ASP A 673 1.50 -8.19 -3.64
C ASP A 673 1.59 -8.97 -4.96
N THR A 674 0.47 -9.54 -5.39
CA THR A 674 0.39 -10.46 -6.53
C THR A 674 0.01 -9.77 -7.85
N LYS A 675 -0.24 -8.45 -7.84
CA LYS A 675 -0.50 -7.68 -9.05
C LYS A 675 0.74 -7.65 -9.97
N PRO A 676 0.61 -7.97 -11.28
CA PRO A 676 1.74 -8.12 -12.19
C PRO A 676 2.42 -6.77 -12.47
N THR A 677 3.43 -6.43 -11.67
CA THR A 677 4.26 -5.24 -11.93
C THR A 677 5.69 -5.38 -11.56
N VAL A 678 6.54 -4.59 -12.24
CA VAL A 678 7.97 -4.48 -11.96
C VAL A 678 8.24 -4.40 -10.46
N SER A 679 7.60 -3.49 -9.72
CA SER A 679 7.85 -3.35 -8.27
C SER A 679 7.52 -4.63 -7.49
N ASN A 680 6.41 -5.30 -7.80
CA ASN A 680 6.01 -6.54 -7.13
C ASN A 680 6.88 -7.73 -7.58
N CYS A 681 7.27 -7.78 -8.86
CA CYS A 681 8.24 -8.73 -9.39
C CYS A 681 9.57 -8.59 -8.66
N MET A 682 10.08 -7.36 -8.50
CA MET A 682 11.35 -7.10 -7.81
C MET A 682 11.28 -7.50 -6.34
N LYS A 683 10.19 -7.20 -5.63
CA LYS A 683 10.02 -7.66 -4.23
C LYS A 683 9.99 -9.19 -4.11
N LEU A 684 9.31 -9.86 -5.04
CA LEU A 684 9.27 -11.31 -5.07
C LEU A 684 10.65 -11.90 -5.40
N HIS A 685 11.35 -11.35 -6.40
CA HIS A 685 12.72 -11.72 -6.76
C HIS A 685 13.66 -11.57 -5.57
N GLN A 686 13.60 -10.42 -4.88
CA GLN A 686 14.38 -10.16 -3.68
C GLN A 686 14.21 -11.27 -2.64
N ARG A 687 12.97 -11.74 -2.46
CA ARG A 687 12.69 -12.82 -1.53
C ARG A 687 13.17 -14.18 -2.04
N LEU A 688 12.99 -14.50 -3.31
CA LEU A 688 13.45 -15.76 -3.90
C LEU A 688 14.98 -15.91 -3.81
N VAL A 689 15.73 -14.85 -4.11
CA VAL A 689 17.20 -14.82 -3.99
C VAL A 689 17.64 -15.04 -2.53
N SER A 690 16.94 -14.44 -1.56
CA SER A 690 17.26 -14.62 -0.14
C SER A 690 17.00 -16.04 0.38
N LEU A 691 16.13 -16.81 -0.28
CA LEU A 691 15.64 -18.12 0.22
C LEU A 691 16.32 -19.33 -0.40
N GLY A 692 17.06 -19.17 -1.49
CA GLY A 692 17.44 -20.33 -2.28
C GLY A 692 18.69 -20.20 -3.13
N ILE A 693 18.95 -21.27 -3.87
CA ILE A 693 20.03 -21.39 -4.85
C ILE A 693 19.40 -21.34 -6.23
N ARG A 694 19.96 -20.54 -7.14
CA ARG A 694 19.54 -20.51 -8.55
C ARG A 694 20.73 -20.57 -9.49
N TRP A 695 21.00 -21.77 -9.99
CA TRP A 695 21.98 -21.96 -11.07
C TRP A 695 21.28 -22.34 -12.38
N MET A 696 21.52 -21.55 -13.42
CA MET A 696 21.11 -21.86 -14.80
C MET A 696 22.38 -22.03 -15.63
N PRO A 697 22.92 -23.25 -15.77
CA PRO A 697 24.06 -23.48 -16.63
C PRO A 697 23.68 -23.08 -18.06
N LYS A 698 24.41 -22.11 -18.62
CA LYS A 698 24.47 -21.94 -20.06
C LYS A 698 25.28 -23.12 -20.57
N TYR A 699 24.59 -24.17 -21.02
CA TYR A 699 25.28 -25.30 -21.63
C TYR A 699 26.02 -24.73 -22.85
N SER A 700 27.35 -24.72 -22.81
CA SER A 700 28.16 -24.67 -24.02
C SER A 700 27.81 -25.95 -24.77
N VAL A 701 26.85 -25.83 -25.67
CA VAL A 701 26.36 -26.95 -26.45
C VAL A 701 27.37 -27.15 -27.56
N ASP A 702 28.04 -28.30 -27.55
CA ASP A 702 28.94 -28.73 -28.64
C ASP A 702 28.17 -29.07 -29.94
N TYR A 703 26.94 -28.56 -30.07
CA TYR A 703 26.03 -28.78 -31.19
C TYR A 703 25.34 -27.47 -31.59
N LYS A 704 25.08 -27.32 -32.89
CA LYS A 704 24.37 -26.19 -33.47
C LYS A 704 22.87 -26.30 -33.18
N LEU A 705 22.28 -25.29 -32.55
CA LEU A 705 20.83 -25.17 -32.39
C LEU A 705 20.25 -24.31 -33.52
N GLU A 706 19.25 -24.83 -34.23
CA GLU A 706 18.48 -24.07 -35.21
C GLU A 706 17.00 -24.07 -34.83
N VAL A 707 16.43 -22.86 -34.73
CA VAL A 707 15.00 -22.66 -34.50
C VAL A 707 14.42 -22.05 -35.77
N GLU A 708 13.53 -22.78 -36.42
CA GLU A 708 12.90 -22.40 -37.69
C GLU A 708 11.44 -22.03 -37.45
N GLU A 709 11.13 -20.74 -37.51
CA GLU A 709 9.76 -20.23 -37.49
C GLU A 709 9.24 -20.16 -38.94
N ILE A 710 8.38 -21.12 -39.31
CA ILE A 710 7.90 -21.25 -40.69
C ILE A 710 6.50 -20.62 -40.77
N PRO A 711 6.32 -19.51 -41.53
CA PRO A 711 5.01 -18.91 -41.69
C PRO A 711 4.11 -19.79 -42.57
N VAL A 712 2.90 -20.07 -42.09
CA VAL A 712 1.88 -20.89 -42.77
C VAL A 712 0.68 -20.02 -43.08
N ASP A 713 0.43 -19.78 -44.37
CA ASP A 713 -0.79 -19.10 -44.79
C ASP A 713 -2.00 -20.01 -44.53
N CYS A 714 -2.96 -19.53 -43.73
CA CYS A 714 -4.19 -20.23 -43.40
C CYS A 714 -5.44 -19.56 -43.99
N ALA A 715 -5.30 -18.71 -45.01
CA ALA A 715 -6.40 -18.02 -45.67
C ALA A 715 -7.50 -18.97 -46.16
N GLU A 716 -7.15 -20.13 -46.73
CA GLU A 716 -8.12 -21.15 -47.17
C GLU A 716 -8.97 -21.73 -46.03
N PHE A 717 -8.49 -21.63 -44.80
CA PHE A 717 -9.18 -22.10 -43.60
C PHE A 717 -9.93 -20.98 -42.86
N LEU A 718 -9.80 -19.70 -43.27
CA LEU A 718 -10.44 -18.56 -42.59
C LEU A 718 -11.96 -18.68 -42.51
N ASP A 719 -12.62 -19.17 -43.56
CA ASP A 719 -14.07 -19.34 -43.52
C ASP A 719 -14.48 -20.44 -42.53
N SER A 720 -13.68 -21.51 -42.42
CA SER A 720 -13.87 -22.52 -41.37
C SER A 720 -13.62 -21.96 -39.97
N VAL A 721 -12.65 -21.05 -39.82
CA VAL A 721 -12.37 -20.35 -38.55
C VAL A 721 -13.48 -19.35 -38.20
N ARG A 722 -14.06 -18.66 -39.19
CA ARG A 722 -15.16 -17.69 -39.02
C ARG A 722 -16.51 -18.36 -38.70
N LEU A 723 -16.70 -19.59 -39.17
CA LEU A 723 -17.88 -20.40 -38.86
C LEU A 723 -17.87 -20.92 -37.41
N LEU A 724 -16.74 -20.82 -36.70
CA LEU A 724 -16.68 -21.12 -35.28
C LEU A 724 -17.50 -20.08 -34.49
N GLN A 725 -18.49 -20.54 -33.73
CA GLN A 725 -19.29 -19.72 -32.83
C GLN A 725 -18.45 -19.27 -31.62
N LYS A 726 -18.87 -18.20 -30.94
CA LYS A 726 -18.18 -17.69 -29.71
C LYS A 726 -18.03 -18.73 -28.59
N GLN A 727 -18.81 -19.81 -28.61
CA GLN A 727 -18.77 -20.92 -27.65
C GLN A 727 -17.89 -22.10 -28.10
N ASP A 728 -17.36 -22.09 -29.34
CA ASP A 728 -16.53 -23.19 -29.82
C ASP A 728 -15.18 -23.23 -29.10
N SER A 729 -14.78 -24.44 -28.70
CA SER A 729 -13.58 -24.63 -27.89
C SER A 729 -12.30 -24.35 -28.70
N ILE A 730 -11.25 -23.85 -28.02
CA ILE A 730 -9.89 -23.69 -28.57
C ILE A 730 -9.40 -24.95 -29.30
N LEU A 731 -9.85 -26.13 -28.88
CA LEU A 731 -9.54 -27.41 -29.50
C LEU A 731 -10.04 -27.49 -30.95
N GLU A 732 -11.23 -26.99 -31.27
CA GLU A 732 -11.77 -26.99 -32.64
C GLU A 732 -11.00 -26.04 -33.55
N LEU A 733 -10.62 -24.87 -33.03
CA LEU A 733 -9.73 -23.94 -33.74
C LEU A 733 -8.37 -24.61 -34.04
N GLU A 734 -7.73 -25.23 -33.04
CA GLU A 734 -6.42 -25.87 -33.23
C GLU A 734 -6.49 -27.13 -34.11
N LYS A 735 -7.64 -27.81 -34.22
CA LYS A 735 -7.85 -28.88 -35.23
C LYS A 735 -7.83 -28.32 -36.64
N ILE A 736 -8.47 -27.16 -36.88
CA ILE A 736 -8.47 -26.48 -38.18
C ILE A 736 -7.05 -26.01 -38.51
N LEU A 737 -6.38 -25.34 -37.57
CA LEU A 737 -5.02 -24.84 -37.77
C LEU A 737 -3.99 -25.96 -37.91
N THR A 738 -4.16 -27.10 -37.22
CA THR A 738 -3.30 -28.29 -37.44
C THR A 738 -3.40 -28.78 -38.88
N ARG A 739 -4.59 -28.75 -39.51
CA ARG A 739 -4.71 -29.12 -40.93
C ARG A 739 -3.96 -28.15 -41.84
N ALA A 740 -3.97 -26.85 -41.53
CA ALA A 740 -3.18 -25.86 -42.24
C ALA A 740 -1.67 -26.08 -42.07
N ARG A 741 -1.21 -26.47 -40.87
CA ARG A 741 0.21 -26.75 -40.57
C ARG A 741 0.69 -28.10 -41.14
N LEU A 742 -0.22 -29.01 -41.45
CA LEU A 742 0.10 -30.40 -41.80
C LEU A 742 1.07 -30.55 -42.99
N PRO A 743 0.99 -29.78 -44.09
CA PRO A 743 1.97 -29.86 -45.18
C PRO A 743 3.40 -29.56 -44.70
N VAL A 744 3.58 -28.46 -43.95
CA VAL A 744 4.89 -28.09 -43.39
C VAL A 744 5.40 -29.13 -42.40
N ILE A 745 4.52 -29.71 -41.58
CA ILE A 745 4.88 -30.80 -40.65
C ILE A 745 5.41 -32.00 -41.44
N ARG A 746 4.72 -32.42 -42.51
CA ARG A 746 5.09 -33.59 -43.33
C ARG A 746 6.43 -33.39 -44.05
N GLU A 747 6.69 -32.20 -44.56
CA GLU A 747 7.96 -31.84 -45.20
C GLU A 747 9.16 -31.87 -44.23
N ASN A 748 8.91 -31.64 -42.94
CA ASN A 748 9.94 -31.52 -41.91
C ASN A 748 10.13 -32.77 -41.04
N VAL A 749 9.34 -33.82 -41.25
CA VAL A 749 9.48 -35.10 -40.53
C VAL A 749 10.65 -35.91 -41.08
N ARG A 750 11.43 -36.50 -40.16
CA ARG A 750 12.47 -37.48 -40.47
C ARG A 750 12.46 -38.60 -39.43
N LYS A 751 13.29 -39.62 -39.65
CA LYS A 751 13.47 -40.69 -38.67
C LYS A 751 13.96 -40.13 -37.34
N LYS A 752 13.34 -40.60 -36.25
CA LYS A 752 13.51 -40.12 -34.87
C LYS A 752 13.16 -38.64 -34.68
N THR A 753 11.99 -38.22 -35.18
CA THR A 753 11.40 -36.90 -34.92
C THR A 753 10.36 -36.97 -33.80
N ILE A 754 10.35 -35.98 -32.91
CA ILE A 754 9.28 -35.77 -31.92
C ILE A 754 8.35 -34.67 -32.42
N ILE A 755 7.03 -34.92 -32.41
CA ILE A 755 6.00 -33.93 -32.67
C ILE A 755 5.24 -33.64 -31.39
N TYR A 756 5.32 -32.41 -30.92
CA TYR A 756 4.66 -31.97 -29.69
C TYR A 756 3.29 -31.34 -29.97
N THR A 757 2.27 -31.77 -29.22
CA THR A 757 0.94 -31.15 -29.20
C THR A 757 0.26 -31.34 -27.83
N PRO A 758 -0.03 -30.26 -27.07
CA PRO A 758 -0.72 -30.35 -25.77
C PRO A 758 -2.18 -30.79 -25.91
N LEU A 759 -2.81 -30.50 -27.06
CA LEU A 759 -4.20 -30.82 -27.34
C LEU A 759 -4.28 -32.09 -28.17
N ILE A 760 -4.49 -33.23 -27.52
CA ILE A 760 -4.37 -34.55 -28.17
C ILE A 760 -5.67 -34.94 -28.88
N GLN A 761 -6.81 -34.58 -28.29
CA GLN A 761 -8.13 -35.09 -28.70
C GLN A 761 -8.50 -34.67 -30.13
N GLY A 762 -8.44 -35.63 -31.05
CA GLY A 762 -8.71 -35.44 -32.49
C GLY A 762 -7.51 -34.92 -33.30
N ILE A 763 -6.62 -34.10 -32.73
CA ILE A 763 -5.40 -33.62 -33.39
C ILE A 763 -4.38 -34.74 -33.58
N ALA A 764 -4.16 -35.57 -32.55
CA ALA A 764 -3.21 -36.68 -32.60
C ALA A 764 -3.57 -37.70 -33.68
N LYS A 765 -4.87 -37.90 -33.94
CA LYS A 765 -5.37 -38.74 -35.03
C LYS A 765 -5.05 -38.15 -36.40
N ILE A 766 -5.28 -36.84 -36.60
CA ILE A 766 -4.95 -36.13 -37.86
C ILE A 766 -3.46 -36.31 -38.19
N LEU A 767 -2.58 -36.06 -37.21
CA LEU A 767 -1.14 -36.21 -37.38
C LEU A 767 -0.74 -37.65 -37.68
N ARG A 768 -1.23 -38.62 -36.88
CA ARG A 768 -0.91 -40.03 -37.06
C ARG A 768 -1.33 -40.54 -38.44
N ASP A 769 -2.58 -40.30 -38.82
CA ASP A 769 -3.14 -40.86 -40.05
C ASP A 769 -2.41 -40.32 -41.29
N ALA A 770 -2.01 -39.04 -41.27
CA ALA A 770 -1.20 -38.43 -42.33
C ALA A 770 0.22 -39.01 -42.41
N LEU A 771 0.89 -39.19 -41.26
CA LEU A 771 2.25 -39.71 -41.21
C LEU A 771 2.32 -41.20 -41.56
N ILE A 772 1.32 -41.99 -41.16
CA ILE A 772 1.21 -43.40 -41.58
C ILE A 772 0.96 -43.49 -43.08
N TRP A 773 0.15 -42.60 -43.64
CA TRP A 773 -0.07 -42.53 -45.09
C TRP A 773 1.23 -42.24 -45.85
N ASP A 774 2.13 -41.44 -45.27
CA ASP A 774 3.50 -41.20 -45.77
C ASP A 774 4.48 -42.37 -45.52
N GLY A 775 4.04 -43.44 -44.84
CA GLY A 775 4.83 -44.63 -44.58
C GLY A 775 5.66 -44.59 -43.29
N TRP A 776 5.48 -43.60 -42.41
CA TRP A 776 6.20 -43.51 -41.14
C TRP A 776 5.63 -44.44 -40.06
N LYS A 777 6.51 -45.02 -39.23
CA LYS A 777 6.12 -45.73 -38.02
C LYS A 777 5.92 -44.75 -36.87
N VAL A 778 4.67 -44.55 -36.44
CA VAL A 778 4.30 -43.53 -35.45
C VAL A 778 3.95 -44.17 -34.11
N GLY A 779 4.52 -43.64 -33.01
CA GLY A 779 4.18 -44.01 -31.63
C GLY A 779 3.63 -42.82 -30.84
N PHE A 780 2.99 -43.09 -29.69
CA PHE A 780 2.42 -42.08 -28.81
C PHE A 780 3.11 -41.99 -27.46
N TYR A 781 3.23 -40.77 -26.95
CA TYR A 781 3.63 -40.47 -25.59
C TYR A 781 2.77 -39.38 -24.95
N THR A 782 1.63 -39.81 -24.42
CA THR A 782 0.50 -39.00 -23.98
C THR A 782 0.02 -39.40 -22.59
N GLY A 783 -0.96 -38.67 -22.04
CA GLY A 783 -1.61 -39.05 -20.77
C GLY A 783 -2.27 -40.41 -20.78
N GLU A 784 -2.85 -40.77 -21.92
CA GLU A 784 -3.62 -41.99 -22.09
C GLU A 784 -2.78 -43.14 -22.65
N ASP A 785 -1.82 -42.84 -23.54
CA ASP A 785 -0.96 -43.84 -24.19
C ASP A 785 0.52 -43.46 -24.07
N LYS A 786 1.29 -44.29 -23.35
CA LYS A 786 2.74 -44.15 -23.14
C LYS A 786 3.56 -45.25 -23.82
N SER A 787 2.90 -46.15 -24.55
CA SER A 787 3.51 -47.36 -25.10
C SER A 787 4.58 -47.08 -26.16
N GLY A 788 4.49 -45.92 -26.83
CA GLY A 788 5.43 -45.53 -27.89
C GLY A 788 6.83 -45.14 -27.42
N ARG A 789 7.04 -44.88 -26.12
CA ARG A 789 8.33 -44.38 -25.59
C ARG A 789 9.47 -45.36 -25.82
N ASP A 790 9.35 -46.58 -25.31
CA ASP A 790 10.47 -47.53 -25.29
C ASP A 790 10.79 -48.00 -26.71
N SER A 791 9.76 -48.17 -27.55
CA SER A 791 9.93 -48.44 -28.98
C SER A 791 10.56 -47.25 -29.74
N PHE A 792 10.36 -46.00 -29.29
CA PHE A 792 11.07 -44.86 -29.86
C PHE A 792 12.53 -44.75 -29.39
N LEU A 793 12.84 -45.06 -28.13
CA LEU A 793 14.20 -45.01 -27.60
C LEU A 793 15.07 -46.20 -28.06
N TYR A 794 14.49 -47.41 -28.10
CA TYR A 794 15.23 -48.66 -28.29
C TYR A 794 14.72 -49.51 -29.46
N GLY A 795 13.57 -49.17 -30.03
CA GLY A 795 12.92 -49.92 -31.12
C GLY A 795 12.89 -49.17 -32.45
N ASP A 796 11.94 -49.57 -33.30
CA ASP A 796 11.84 -49.18 -34.71
C ASP A 796 10.84 -48.03 -34.97
N THR A 797 10.30 -47.39 -33.94
CA THR A 797 9.41 -46.23 -34.10
C THR A 797 10.19 -45.04 -34.66
N ASP A 798 9.68 -44.45 -35.74
CA ASP A 798 10.33 -43.34 -36.46
C ASP A 798 9.86 -41.98 -35.94
N VAL A 799 8.58 -41.82 -35.60
CA VAL A 799 8.01 -40.54 -35.14
C VAL A 799 7.26 -40.73 -33.83
N LEU A 800 7.49 -39.86 -32.86
CA LEU A 800 6.80 -39.87 -31.57
C LEU A 800 5.88 -38.64 -31.46
N ILE A 801 4.57 -38.87 -31.34
CA ILE A 801 3.60 -37.80 -31.04
C ILE A 801 3.47 -37.69 -29.52
N ALA A 802 3.81 -36.54 -28.97
CA ALA A 802 3.89 -36.32 -27.54
C ALA A 802 3.07 -35.12 -27.05
N SER A 803 2.60 -35.19 -25.80
CA SER A 803 1.87 -34.11 -25.10
C SER A 803 2.68 -33.56 -23.92
N ASP A 804 2.08 -32.71 -23.08
CA ASP A 804 2.72 -32.04 -21.92
C ASP A 804 3.51 -32.96 -20.97
N ILE A 805 3.21 -34.27 -20.97
CA ILE A 805 3.94 -35.25 -20.17
C ILE A 805 5.41 -35.37 -20.59
N ILE A 806 5.75 -35.07 -21.83
CA ILE A 806 7.15 -35.08 -22.28
C ILE A 806 7.98 -33.99 -21.59
N SER A 807 7.34 -32.91 -21.12
CA SER A 807 7.99 -31.80 -20.44
C SER A 807 8.43 -32.15 -19.00
N VAL A 808 7.99 -33.29 -18.45
CA VAL A 808 8.26 -33.68 -17.04
C VAL A 808 9.07 -34.99 -16.96
N GLY A 809 10.18 -34.94 -16.24
CA GLY A 809 10.78 -36.13 -15.59
C GLY A 809 11.49 -37.18 -16.44
N ILE A 810 11.65 -37.04 -17.76
CA ILE A 810 12.14 -38.15 -18.61
C ILE A 810 13.53 -37.90 -19.18
N ASP A 811 14.40 -38.91 -19.04
CA ASP A 811 15.73 -38.97 -19.63
C ASP A 811 15.84 -39.97 -20.79
N GLY A 812 16.70 -39.66 -21.78
CA GLY A 812 17.08 -40.55 -22.89
C GLY A 812 16.82 -40.02 -24.30
N PHE A 813 15.88 -39.09 -24.49
CA PHE A 813 15.52 -38.60 -25.83
C PHE A 813 16.67 -37.90 -26.57
N GLN A 814 17.53 -37.19 -25.86
CA GLN A 814 18.69 -36.50 -26.41
C GLN A 814 19.74 -37.45 -27.02
N ALA A 815 19.70 -38.75 -26.70
CA ALA A 815 20.64 -39.72 -27.26
C ALA A 815 20.22 -40.23 -28.65
N VAL A 816 18.95 -40.04 -29.03
CA VAL A 816 18.35 -40.64 -30.24
C VAL A 816 17.59 -39.65 -31.13
N CYS A 817 17.24 -38.48 -30.60
CA CYS A 817 16.43 -37.48 -31.27
C CYS A 817 17.15 -36.12 -31.27
N ASN A 818 17.11 -35.45 -32.43
CA ASN A 818 17.65 -34.11 -32.62
C ASN A 818 16.67 -33.18 -33.38
N ARG A 819 15.41 -33.59 -33.53
CA ARG A 819 14.39 -32.76 -34.19
C ARG A 819 13.07 -32.75 -33.41
N LEU A 820 12.60 -31.53 -33.13
CA LEU A 820 11.32 -31.25 -32.48
C LEU A 820 10.45 -30.43 -33.42
N ILE A 821 9.21 -30.87 -33.63
CA ILE A 821 8.20 -30.09 -34.34
C ILE A 821 7.10 -29.71 -33.36
N ILE A 822 6.83 -28.42 -33.22
CA ILE A 822 5.82 -27.90 -32.29
C ILE A 822 4.53 -27.61 -33.08
N ASN A 823 3.63 -28.60 -33.17
CA ASN A 823 2.36 -28.43 -33.90
C ASN A 823 1.45 -27.39 -33.24
N VAL A 824 1.38 -27.41 -31.90
CA VAL A 824 0.62 -26.43 -31.12
C VAL A 824 1.54 -25.93 -30.01
N LEU A 825 1.75 -24.61 -29.97
CA LEU A 825 2.55 -23.97 -28.93
C LEU A 825 1.97 -24.28 -27.54
N PRO A 826 2.82 -24.49 -26.52
CA PRO A 826 2.38 -24.64 -25.13
C PRO A 826 1.68 -23.37 -24.61
N TRP A 827 1.05 -23.48 -23.44
CA TRP A 827 0.29 -22.37 -22.83
C TRP A 827 1.16 -21.41 -22.02
N THR A 828 2.34 -21.87 -21.62
CA THR A 828 3.29 -21.12 -20.79
C THR A 828 4.70 -21.21 -21.37
N TYR A 829 5.49 -20.17 -21.14
CA TYR A 829 6.89 -20.15 -21.61
C TYR A 829 7.74 -21.19 -20.86
N ALA A 830 7.43 -21.46 -19.60
CA ALA A 830 8.07 -22.52 -18.82
C ALA A 830 7.90 -23.90 -19.46
N GLU A 831 6.70 -24.24 -19.94
CA GLU A 831 6.45 -25.49 -20.67
C GLU A 831 7.25 -25.55 -21.98
N PHE A 832 7.40 -24.41 -22.66
CA PHE A 832 8.22 -24.28 -23.87
C PHE A 832 9.70 -24.53 -23.58
N GLU A 833 10.26 -23.91 -22.53
CA GLU A 833 11.65 -24.15 -22.11
C GLU A 833 11.87 -25.57 -21.60
N GLN A 834 10.93 -26.13 -20.84
CA GLN A 834 11.01 -27.51 -20.37
C GLN A 834 10.97 -28.50 -21.52
N LEU A 835 10.12 -28.27 -22.53
CA LEU A 835 10.05 -29.06 -23.75
C LEU A 835 11.38 -29.00 -24.51
N ASN A 836 11.90 -27.80 -24.74
CA ASN A 836 13.20 -27.59 -25.39
C ASN A 836 14.33 -28.26 -24.60
N GLY A 837 14.35 -28.13 -23.28
CA GLY A 837 15.32 -28.73 -22.37
C GLY A 837 15.35 -30.26 -22.35
N ARG A 838 14.43 -30.96 -23.04
CA ARG A 838 14.50 -32.42 -23.24
C ARG A 838 15.47 -32.82 -24.34
N LEU A 839 15.66 -31.94 -25.30
CA LEU A 839 16.55 -32.11 -26.45
C LEU A 839 17.80 -31.24 -26.33
N ILE A 840 17.65 -30.05 -25.76
CA ILE A 840 18.70 -29.05 -25.59
C ILE A 840 19.32 -29.20 -24.20
N ARG A 841 20.26 -30.14 -24.06
CA ARG A 841 20.93 -30.44 -22.77
C ARG A 841 22.19 -31.30 -22.95
N PRO A 842 23.04 -31.42 -21.91
CA PRO A 842 24.20 -32.31 -21.93
C PRO A 842 23.82 -33.77 -22.20
N GLY A 843 24.67 -34.46 -22.96
CA GLY A 843 24.43 -35.84 -23.41
C GLY A 843 23.71 -35.94 -24.76
N GLN A 844 23.45 -34.82 -25.43
CA GLN A 844 23.03 -34.79 -26.83
C GLN A 844 24.17 -35.34 -27.71
N ARG A 845 23.87 -36.36 -28.52
CA ARG A 845 24.88 -37.07 -29.35
C ARG A 845 24.97 -36.54 -30.78
N HIS A 846 24.07 -35.67 -31.19
CA HIS A 846 23.99 -35.12 -32.53
C HIS A 846 24.61 -33.71 -32.60
N GLU A 847 25.38 -33.43 -33.66
CA GLU A 847 26.04 -32.13 -33.90
C GLU A 847 25.07 -30.96 -34.19
N GLN A 848 23.81 -31.26 -34.49
CA GLN A 848 22.79 -30.25 -34.79
C GLN A 848 21.44 -30.69 -34.23
N VAL A 849 20.75 -29.75 -33.57
CA VAL A 849 19.38 -29.89 -33.08
C VAL A 849 18.49 -28.85 -33.77
N THR A 850 17.37 -29.29 -34.36
CA THR A 850 16.42 -28.39 -35.03
C THR A 850 15.07 -28.37 -34.31
N VAL A 851 14.55 -27.17 -34.04
CA VAL A 851 13.18 -26.95 -33.56
C VAL A 851 12.38 -26.24 -34.65
N VAL A 852 11.33 -26.88 -35.15
CA VAL A 852 10.47 -26.34 -36.22
C VAL A 852 9.14 -25.88 -35.63
N ILE A 853 8.78 -24.62 -35.88
CA ILE A 853 7.58 -23.97 -35.36
C ILE A 853 6.74 -23.43 -36.53
N PRO A 854 5.73 -24.17 -37.01
CA PRO A 854 4.82 -23.69 -38.04
C PRO A 854 3.80 -22.68 -37.48
N LEU A 855 3.93 -21.40 -37.85
CA LEU A 855 3.12 -20.27 -37.36
C LEU A 855 2.06 -19.86 -38.38
N THR A 856 0.78 -20.04 -38.04
CA THR A 856 -0.33 -19.75 -38.96
C THR A 856 -0.69 -18.27 -38.97
N TYR A 857 -0.75 -17.64 -40.15
CA TYR A 857 -1.21 -16.27 -40.36
C TYR A 857 -2.23 -16.19 -41.51
N ALA A 858 -3.00 -15.10 -41.57
CA ALA A 858 -3.83 -14.75 -42.72
C ALA A 858 -4.04 -13.23 -42.79
N ASP A 859 -4.06 -12.66 -43.99
CA ASP A 859 -4.29 -11.23 -44.18
C ASP A 859 -5.81 -10.96 -44.34
N VAL A 860 -6.37 -10.15 -43.44
CA VAL A 860 -7.79 -9.82 -43.42
C VAL A 860 -7.94 -8.30 -43.47
N ASN A 861 -8.53 -7.79 -44.55
CA ASN A 861 -8.80 -6.36 -44.75
C ASN A 861 -7.57 -5.44 -44.57
N GLY A 862 -6.39 -5.87 -45.03
CA GLY A 862 -5.13 -5.13 -44.90
C GLY A 862 -4.48 -5.20 -43.53
N THR A 863 -4.98 -6.04 -42.61
CA THR A 863 -4.37 -6.32 -41.31
C THR A 863 -3.98 -7.80 -41.22
N ARG A 864 -2.73 -8.08 -40.84
CA ARG A 864 -2.26 -9.46 -40.62
C ARG A 864 -2.85 -10.03 -39.35
N TRP A 865 -3.64 -11.08 -39.46
CA TRP A 865 -4.19 -11.83 -38.35
C TRP A 865 -3.38 -13.11 -38.11
N SER A 866 -2.95 -13.34 -36.87
CA SER A 866 -2.26 -14.57 -36.49
C SER A 866 -2.65 -14.98 -35.07
N TRP A 867 -3.32 -16.12 -34.95
CA TRP A 867 -3.60 -16.77 -33.67
C TRP A 867 -2.30 -17.21 -32.97
N CYS A 868 -1.31 -17.65 -33.75
CA CYS A 868 -0.02 -18.07 -33.21
C CYS A 868 0.77 -16.89 -32.66
N ASP A 869 0.75 -15.73 -33.33
CA ASP A 869 1.47 -14.53 -32.89
C ASP A 869 0.84 -13.97 -31.62
N SER A 870 -0.50 -13.96 -31.53
CA SER A 870 -1.22 -13.58 -30.31
C SER A 870 -0.86 -14.50 -29.13
N LYS A 871 -0.67 -15.80 -29.39
CA LYS A 871 -0.26 -16.79 -28.38
C LYS A 871 1.22 -16.61 -28.00
N MET A 872 2.09 -16.34 -28.98
CA MET A 872 3.50 -16.01 -28.76
C MET A 872 3.69 -14.73 -27.96
N GLN A 873 2.95 -13.66 -28.26
CA GLN A 873 2.96 -12.41 -27.50
C GLN A 873 2.53 -12.63 -26.04
N ARG A 874 1.51 -13.46 -25.79
CA ARG A 874 1.12 -13.85 -24.43
C ARG A 874 2.19 -14.68 -23.72
N LEU A 875 2.86 -15.59 -24.44
CA LEU A 875 3.98 -16.36 -23.91
C LEU A 875 5.17 -15.45 -23.55
N GLN A 876 5.50 -14.49 -24.41
CA GLN A 876 6.53 -13.48 -24.17
C GLN A 876 6.19 -12.54 -23.00
N PHE A 877 4.92 -12.15 -22.85
CA PHE A 877 4.45 -11.38 -21.69
C PHE A 877 4.56 -12.16 -20.38
N LYS A 878 4.18 -13.44 -20.37
CA LYS A 878 4.33 -14.30 -19.18
C LYS A 878 5.81 -14.57 -18.88
N LYS A 879 6.64 -14.74 -19.90
CA LYS A 879 8.09 -14.85 -19.79
C LYS A 879 8.65 -13.61 -19.12
N SER A 880 8.34 -12.42 -19.61
CA SER A 880 8.90 -11.18 -19.07
C SER A 880 8.48 -10.95 -17.61
N LEU A 881 7.25 -11.32 -17.23
CA LEU A 881 6.80 -11.30 -15.84
C LEU A 881 7.57 -12.30 -14.96
N ALA A 882 7.80 -13.52 -15.46
CA ALA A 882 8.55 -14.57 -14.78
C ALA A 882 10.03 -14.19 -14.64
N ASP A 883 10.69 -13.78 -15.72
CA ASP A 883 12.08 -13.32 -15.73
C ASP A 883 12.27 -12.14 -14.77
N ALA A 884 11.31 -11.22 -14.69
CA ALA A 884 11.33 -10.12 -13.72
C ALA A 884 11.21 -10.59 -12.27
N ALA A 885 10.32 -11.55 -12.02
CA ALA A 885 10.03 -12.03 -10.67
C ALA A 885 11.05 -13.04 -10.16
N VAL A 886 11.75 -13.74 -11.05
CA VAL A 886 12.64 -14.85 -10.71
C VAL A 886 14.10 -14.48 -10.94
N ASP A 887 14.41 -13.83 -12.05
CA ASP A 887 15.78 -13.46 -12.47
C ASP A 887 16.07 -11.96 -12.31
N GLY A 888 15.09 -11.16 -11.91
CA GLY A 888 15.27 -9.72 -11.69
C GLY A 888 15.43 -8.92 -12.98
N VAL A 889 15.04 -9.48 -14.14
CA VAL A 889 15.10 -8.81 -15.44
C VAL A 889 13.95 -7.81 -15.57
N VAL A 890 14.24 -6.52 -15.76
CA VAL A 890 13.18 -5.51 -15.89
C VAL A 890 12.54 -5.56 -17.29
N PRO A 891 11.22 -5.80 -17.44
CA PRO A 891 10.57 -5.86 -18.75
C PRO A 891 10.40 -4.49 -19.39
N GLU A 892 10.59 -4.42 -20.71
CA GLU A 892 10.32 -3.24 -21.53
C GLU A 892 8.84 -3.21 -21.98
N GLY A 893 8.22 -2.03 -21.87
CA GLY A 893 6.99 -1.68 -22.57
C GLY A 893 5.61 -2.16 -22.08
N HIS A 894 5.44 -3.18 -21.24
CA HIS A 894 4.12 -3.87 -21.20
C HIS A 894 3.42 -4.06 -19.85
N LEU A 895 3.94 -3.56 -18.72
CA LEU A 895 3.37 -3.93 -17.42
C LEU A 895 2.19 -3.08 -16.92
N ARG A 896 2.02 -1.82 -17.33
CA ARG A 896 0.88 -0.95 -16.91
C ARG A 896 0.65 0.25 -17.83
N THR A 897 -0.57 0.80 -17.80
CA THR A 897 -0.87 2.14 -18.35
C THR A 897 -0.40 3.26 -17.41
N PRO A 898 -0.08 4.47 -17.92
CA PRO A 898 0.37 5.61 -17.10
C PRO A 898 -0.56 6.00 -15.96
N ALA A 899 -1.89 5.83 -16.14
CA ALA A 899 -2.91 6.11 -15.14
C ALA A 899 -2.90 5.11 -13.96
N GLN A 900 -2.66 3.83 -14.25
CA GLN A 900 -2.54 2.78 -13.23
C GLN A 900 -1.26 2.97 -12.39
N ALA A 901 -0.15 3.32 -13.03
CA ALA A 901 1.09 3.65 -12.33
C ALA A 901 0.95 4.85 -11.37
N TYR A 902 0.05 5.81 -11.66
CA TYR A 902 -0.21 6.97 -10.81
C TYR A 902 -1.04 6.61 -9.56
N SER A 903 -2.02 5.71 -9.70
CA SER A 903 -2.86 5.25 -8.57
C SER A 903 -2.06 4.43 -7.54
N ASP A 904 -1.15 3.58 -7.99
CA ASP A 904 -0.29 2.79 -7.09
C ASP A 904 0.76 3.65 -6.38
N VAL A 905 1.22 4.74 -7.01
CA VAL A 905 2.11 5.72 -6.38
C VAL A 905 1.38 6.46 -5.26
N LEU A 906 0.10 6.79 -5.42
CA LEU A 906 -0.73 7.38 -4.36
C LEU A 906 -1.00 6.39 -3.21
N GLY A 907 -1.28 5.12 -3.51
CA GLY A 907 -1.43 4.07 -2.50
C GLY A 907 -0.13 3.71 -1.77
N TRP A 908 1.02 3.89 -2.42
CA TRP A 908 2.35 3.74 -1.84
C TRP A 908 2.75 4.95 -0.96
N LEU A 909 2.43 6.18 -1.40
CA LEU A 909 2.63 7.40 -0.61
C LEU A 909 1.86 7.38 0.72
N GLN A 910 0.63 6.85 0.71
CA GLN A 910 -0.18 6.66 1.91
C GLN A 910 0.42 5.66 2.91
N LYS A 911 1.20 4.68 2.43
CA LYS A 911 1.89 3.68 3.28
C LYS A 911 3.15 4.25 3.96
N LEU A 912 3.83 5.21 3.33
CA LEU A 912 5.07 5.81 3.84
C LEU A 912 4.87 6.85 4.95
N GLU A 913 3.69 7.46 5.03
CA GLU A 913 3.36 8.39 6.12
C GLU A 913 3.31 7.69 7.51
N THR A 914 3.41 6.35 7.55
CA THR A 914 3.32 5.55 8.79
C THR A 914 4.66 4.99 9.31
N GLY A 915 5.80 5.34 8.73
CA GLY A 915 7.12 4.93 9.23
C GLY A 915 7.50 3.46 8.97
N VAL A 916 8.79 3.14 9.17
CA VAL A 916 9.37 1.80 8.94
C VAL A 916 8.71 0.79 9.89
N LYS A 917 7.85 -0.08 9.33
CA LYS A 917 7.29 -1.21 10.07
C LYS A 917 8.30 -2.35 10.09
N VAL A 918 8.65 -2.80 11.30
CA VAL A 918 9.13 -4.17 11.51
C VAL A 918 8.01 -5.09 10.99
N ILE A 919 8.30 -5.87 9.95
CA ILE A 919 7.32 -6.80 9.37
C ILE A 919 7.25 -8.02 10.27
N ASP A 920 6.25 -8.06 11.14
CA ASP A 920 5.92 -9.25 11.91
C ASP A 920 5.21 -10.26 11.00
N ARG A 921 5.75 -11.48 10.89
CA ARG A 921 5.24 -12.53 10.00
C ARG A 921 4.56 -13.60 10.82
N SER A 922 3.27 -13.80 10.60
CA SER A 922 2.54 -14.91 11.22
C SER A 922 2.91 -16.26 10.60
N VAL A 923 3.02 -17.28 11.45
CA VAL A 923 3.13 -18.68 11.02
C VAL A 923 1.86 -19.08 10.28
N ILE A 924 1.99 -19.82 9.18
CA ILE A 924 0.84 -20.37 8.46
C ILE A 924 0.33 -21.58 9.23
N VAL A 925 -0.75 -21.38 9.98
CA VAL A 925 -1.41 -22.44 10.76
C VAL A 925 -2.46 -23.09 9.88
N VAL A 926 -2.24 -24.34 9.50
CA VAL A 926 -3.26 -25.19 8.86
C VAL A 926 -3.54 -26.38 9.79
N PRO A 927 -4.55 -26.29 10.66
CA PRO A 927 -4.88 -27.38 11.56
C PRO A 927 -5.44 -28.55 10.76
N LEU A 928 -5.08 -29.78 11.16
CA LEU A 928 -5.76 -30.98 10.67
C LEU A 928 -7.13 -31.06 11.38
N PRO A 929 -8.28 -31.07 10.69
CA PRO A 929 -9.64 -31.07 11.28
C PRO A 929 -10.03 -32.43 11.88
N GLU A 930 -10.47 -32.51 13.16
CA GLU A 930 -10.70 -33.77 13.94
C GLU A 930 -11.58 -34.79 13.20
N ASP A 931 -11.40 -36.10 13.45
CA ASP A 931 -12.13 -37.15 12.70
C ASP A 931 -13.66 -37.02 12.87
N GLU A 932 -14.14 -36.59 14.04
CA GLU A 932 -15.54 -36.22 14.27
C GLU A 932 -15.98 -34.96 13.52
N GLU A 933 -15.09 -33.96 13.38
CA GLU A 933 -15.34 -32.70 12.69
C GLU A 933 -15.39 -32.89 11.18
N VAL A 934 -14.59 -33.79 10.60
CA VAL A 934 -14.62 -34.12 9.16
C VAL A 934 -15.91 -34.86 8.80
N GLU A 935 -16.35 -35.83 9.60
CA GLU A 935 -17.66 -36.47 9.42
C GLU A 935 -18.82 -35.49 9.64
N LYS A 936 -18.73 -34.61 10.65
CA LYS A 936 -19.72 -33.54 10.89
C LYS A 936 -19.73 -32.53 9.74
N LEU A 937 -18.58 -32.10 9.21
CA LEU A 937 -18.48 -31.17 8.08
C LEU A 937 -18.95 -31.80 6.77
N GLN A 938 -18.66 -33.07 6.53
CA GLN A 938 -19.17 -33.79 5.36
C GLN A 938 -20.69 -34.01 5.44
N ARG A 939 -21.22 -34.35 6.62
CA ARG A 939 -22.68 -34.38 6.86
C ARG A 939 -23.30 -32.99 6.70
N ARG A 940 -22.76 -31.95 7.36
CA ARG A 940 -23.22 -30.55 7.24
C ARG A 940 -23.22 -30.03 5.81
N LYS A 941 -22.19 -30.35 5.01
CA LYS A 941 -22.08 -29.92 3.61
C LYS A 941 -23.05 -30.68 2.70
N SER A 942 -23.29 -31.97 2.99
CA SER A 942 -24.35 -32.79 2.39
C SER A 942 -25.74 -32.26 2.74
N ASP A 943 -25.96 -31.89 4.00
CA ASP A 943 -27.23 -31.38 4.53
C ASP A 943 -27.57 -30.00 3.97
N PHE A 944 -26.60 -29.07 3.92
CA PHE A 944 -26.79 -27.76 3.28
C PHE A 944 -27.10 -27.88 1.79
N SER A 945 -26.40 -28.77 1.07
CA SER A 945 -26.68 -29.05 -0.34
C SER A 945 -28.07 -29.66 -0.56
N SER A 946 -28.52 -30.49 0.38
CA SER A 946 -29.85 -31.12 0.35
C SER A 946 -30.96 -30.12 0.62
N LEU A 947 -30.81 -29.24 1.63
CA LEU A 947 -31.75 -28.16 1.93
C LEU A 947 -31.85 -27.17 0.75
N ASN A 948 -30.72 -26.75 0.19
CA ASN A 948 -30.69 -25.86 -0.97
C ASN A 948 -31.39 -26.49 -2.19
N ARG A 949 -31.17 -27.79 -2.44
CA ARG A 949 -31.87 -28.52 -3.51
C ARG A 949 -33.38 -28.58 -3.27
N LEU A 950 -33.80 -28.89 -2.04
CA LEU A 950 -35.21 -28.99 -1.66
C LEU A 950 -35.93 -27.65 -1.85
N TRP A 951 -35.32 -26.55 -1.41
CA TRP A 951 -35.90 -25.20 -1.54
C TRP A 951 -36.04 -24.79 -3.00
N ASN A 952 -35.04 -25.07 -3.86
CA ASN A 952 -35.10 -24.77 -5.29
C ASN A 952 -36.13 -25.61 -6.07
N GLN A 953 -36.50 -26.80 -5.59
CA GLN A 953 -37.45 -27.70 -6.25
C GLN A 953 -38.90 -27.54 -5.77
N THR A 954 -39.13 -26.74 -4.71
CA THR A 954 -40.45 -26.54 -4.11
C THR A 954 -41.01 -25.19 -4.54
N LYS A 955 -42.34 -25.09 -4.71
CA LYS A 955 -43.02 -23.79 -4.91
C LYS A 955 -42.95 -22.94 -3.64
N SER A 956 -42.87 -21.62 -3.79
CA SER A 956 -42.76 -20.68 -2.65
C SER A 956 -43.90 -20.79 -1.65
N GLU A 957 -45.14 -21.02 -2.10
CA GLU A 957 -46.31 -21.23 -1.23
C GLU A 957 -46.10 -22.40 -0.26
N ASN A 958 -45.56 -23.51 -0.76
CA ASN A 958 -45.32 -24.73 0.01
C ASN A 958 -44.11 -24.58 0.92
N THR A 959 -43.05 -23.90 0.44
CA THR A 959 -41.90 -23.54 1.25
C THR A 959 -42.32 -22.62 2.40
N HIS A 960 -43.16 -21.62 2.15
CA HIS A 960 -43.68 -20.70 3.15
C HIS A 960 -44.47 -21.44 4.24
N VAL A 961 -45.44 -22.28 3.85
CA VAL A 961 -46.22 -23.08 4.81
C VAL A 961 -45.32 -24.00 5.63
N ARG A 962 -44.33 -24.65 4.99
CA ARG A 962 -43.38 -25.53 5.67
C ARG A 962 -42.54 -24.78 6.70
N LEU A 963 -41.94 -23.65 6.32
CA LEU A 963 -41.07 -22.86 7.20
C LEU A 963 -41.84 -22.13 8.30
N GLN A 964 -43.12 -21.81 8.08
CA GLN A 964 -44.02 -21.33 9.15
C GLN A 964 -44.32 -22.44 10.17
N SER A 965 -44.51 -23.68 9.72
CA SER A 965 -44.74 -24.84 10.59
C SER A 965 -43.47 -25.34 11.30
N ASN A 966 -42.29 -25.10 10.71
CA ASN A 966 -41.00 -25.46 11.28
C ASN A 966 -39.94 -24.36 11.02
N PRO A 967 -39.94 -23.29 11.82
CA PRO A 967 -38.97 -22.19 11.67
C PRO A 967 -37.51 -22.61 11.92
N GLU A 968 -37.27 -23.75 12.58
CA GLU A 968 -35.91 -24.27 12.81
C GLU A 968 -35.21 -24.65 11.51
N GLU A 969 -35.94 -25.11 10.49
CA GLU A 969 -35.39 -25.41 9.15
C GLU A 969 -34.80 -24.14 8.51
N TRP A 970 -35.50 -23.00 8.64
CA TRP A 970 -35.02 -21.70 8.19
C TRP A 970 -33.76 -21.29 8.97
N MET A 971 -33.78 -21.43 10.30
CA MET A 971 -32.62 -21.08 11.14
C MET A 971 -31.39 -21.93 10.81
N GLN A 972 -31.59 -23.23 10.55
CA GLN A 972 -30.53 -24.15 10.16
C GLN A 972 -29.95 -23.78 8.79
N TYR A 973 -30.80 -23.47 7.80
CA TYR A 973 -30.35 -23.02 6.48
C TYR A 973 -29.51 -21.74 6.58
N HIS A 974 -29.97 -20.74 7.33
CA HIS A 974 -29.24 -19.48 7.50
C HIS A 974 -27.98 -19.62 8.36
N ALA A 975 -27.93 -20.56 9.30
CA ALA A 975 -26.69 -20.90 10.01
C ALA A 975 -25.62 -21.47 9.05
N TYR A 976 -25.98 -22.43 8.20
CA TYR A 976 -25.07 -22.95 7.18
C TYR A 976 -24.69 -21.90 6.15
N TYR A 977 -25.62 -21.02 5.75
CA TYR A 977 -25.32 -19.90 4.86
C TYR A 977 -24.33 -18.91 5.48
N ARG A 978 -24.44 -18.61 6.79
CA ARG A 978 -23.47 -17.76 7.52
C ARG A 978 -22.07 -18.35 7.54
N GLU A 979 -21.96 -19.65 7.79
CA GLU A 979 -20.67 -20.35 7.75
C GLU A 979 -20.11 -20.40 6.33
N ALA A 980 -20.95 -20.71 5.33
CA ALA A 980 -20.53 -20.79 3.94
C ALA A 980 -20.02 -19.44 3.39
N ARG A 981 -20.63 -18.32 3.80
CA ARG A 981 -20.25 -16.98 3.35
C ARG A 981 -19.06 -16.36 4.11
N ALA A 982 -18.58 -16.97 5.19
CA ALA A 982 -17.48 -16.42 5.99
C ALA A 982 -16.18 -16.24 5.17
N ASP A 983 -15.97 -17.10 4.16
CA ASP A 983 -14.78 -17.11 3.31
C ASP A 983 -15.01 -16.47 1.91
N TRP A 984 -16.14 -15.76 1.70
CA TRP A 984 -16.46 -15.20 0.39
C TRP A 984 -15.76 -13.86 0.15
N THR A 985 -15.02 -13.75 -0.96
CA THR A 985 -14.31 -12.52 -1.36
C THR A 985 -15.26 -11.38 -1.71
N VAL A 986 -16.41 -11.72 -2.31
CA VAL A 986 -17.50 -10.79 -2.62
C VAL A 986 -18.73 -11.30 -1.89
N ILE A 987 -19.33 -10.46 -1.06
CA ILE A 987 -20.54 -10.78 -0.32
C ILE A 987 -21.71 -10.03 -0.97
N PRO A 988 -22.62 -10.71 -1.69
CA PRO A 988 -23.67 -10.06 -2.49
C PRO A 988 -24.49 -8.97 -1.79
N TYR A 989 -24.89 -9.17 -0.53
CA TYR A 989 -25.65 -8.15 0.19
C TYR A 989 -24.79 -6.94 0.59
N MET A 990 -23.48 -7.10 0.80
CA MET A 990 -22.55 -5.99 1.07
C MET A 990 -22.36 -5.12 -0.17
N GLU A 991 -22.31 -5.73 -1.36
CA GLU A 991 -22.30 -4.99 -2.63
C GLU A 991 -23.56 -4.12 -2.78
N MET A 992 -24.72 -4.63 -2.35
CA MET A 992 -25.97 -3.87 -2.36
C MET A 992 -26.01 -2.80 -1.28
N ILE A 993 -25.46 -3.05 -0.10
CA ILE A 993 -25.25 -2.01 0.93
C ILE A 993 -24.39 -0.88 0.36
N ASP A 994 -23.25 -1.20 -0.26
CA ASP A 994 -22.37 -0.21 -0.87
C ASP A 994 -23.10 0.58 -1.95
N TRP A 995 -23.78 -0.10 -2.87
CA TRP A 995 -24.58 0.53 -3.92
C TRP A 995 -25.66 1.46 -3.35
N CYS A 996 -26.41 1.03 -2.32
CA CYS A 996 -27.41 1.84 -1.65
C CYS A 996 -26.79 3.01 -0.88
N SER A 997 -25.62 2.84 -0.26
CA SER A 997 -25.00 3.82 0.64
C SER A 997 -24.66 5.15 -0.05
N HIS A 998 -24.42 5.10 -1.37
CA HIS A 998 -24.14 6.24 -2.26
C HIS A 998 -25.40 7.01 -2.68
N ARG A 999 -26.58 6.57 -2.22
CA ARG A 999 -27.90 7.11 -2.58
C ARG A 999 -28.69 7.41 -1.30
N SER A 1000 -29.85 8.05 -1.46
CA SER A 1000 -30.76 8.34 -0.33
C SER A 1000 -32.20 8.50 -0.83
N GLY A 1001 -33.19 8.14 0.00
CA GLY A 1001 -34.61 8.44 -0.25
C GLY A 1001 -35.38 7.40 -1.07
N TYR A 1002 -34.76 6.29 -1.46
CA TYR A 1002 -35.47 5.18 -2.12
C TYR A 1002 -36.35 4.35 -1.17
N CYS A 1003 -37.48 3.87 -1.69
CA CYS A 1003 -38.24 2.75 -1.15
C CYS A 1003 -37.71 1.44 -1.74
N ILE A 1004 -37.05 0.62 -0.93
CA ILE A 1004 -36.34 -0.59 -1.35
C ILE A 1004 -37.11 -1.82 -0.86
N GLY A 1005 -37.37 -2.79 -1.73
CA GLY A 1005 -37.84 -4.12 -1.36
C GLY A 1005 -36.69 -5.11 -1.41
N ASP A 1006 -36.38 -5.72 -0.27
CA ASP A 1006 -35.36 -6.77 -0.12
C ASP A 1006 -36.07 -8.13 -0.07
N PHE A 1007 -36.06 -8.85 -1.18
CA PHE A 1007 -36.80 -10.10 -1.36
C PHE A 1007 -35.92 -11.27 -0.93
N GLY A 1008 -36.36 -12.05 0.07
CA GLY A 1008 -35.55 -13.10 0.70
C GLY A 1008 -34.41 -12.52 1.52
N CYS A 1009 -34.74 -11.55 2.37
CA CYS A 1009 -33.80 -10.71 3.12
C CYS A 1009 -33.00 -11.45 4.21
N GLY A 1010 -33.39 -12.68 4.56
CA GLY A 1010 -32.79 -13.48 5.62
C GLY A 1010 -32.79 -12.77 6.96
N GLU A 1011 -31.61 -12.32 7.39
CA GLU A 1011 -31.39 -11.61 8.65
C GLU A 1011 -31.65 -10.09 8.56
N ALA A 1012 -32.18 -9.60 7.44
CA ALA A 1012 -32.44 -8.17 7.17
C ALA A 1012 -31.20 -7.26 7.25
N LEU A 1013 -30.04 -7.78 6.83
CA LEU A 1013 -28.76 -7.05 6.93
C LEU A 1013 -28.73 -5.79 6.06
N LEU A 1014 -29.49 -5.73 4.96
CA LEU A 1014 -29.58 -4.51 4.16
C LEU A 1014 -30.29 -3.40 4.94
N ALA A 1015 -31.45 -3.69 5.53
CA ALA A 1015 -32.22 -2.75 6.33
C ALA A 1015 -31.43 -2.22 7.54
N SER A 1016 -30.64 -3.08 8.19
CA SER A 1016 -29.84 -2.68 9.35
C SER A 1016 -28.72 -1.69 9.02
N HIS A 1017 -28.23 -1.66 7.78
CA HIS A 1017 -27.12 -0.80 7.37
C HIS A 1017 -27.54 0.47 6.63
N VAL A 1018 -28.68 0.46 5.92
CA VAL A 1018 -29.10 1.59 5.06
C VAL A 1018 -30.50 2.12 5.39
N GLY A 1019 -31.16 1.58 6.42
CA GLY A 1019 -32.49 2.01 6.86
C GLY A 1019 -32.56 3.42 7.46
N ASP A 1020 -31.41 4.04 7.76
CA ASP A 1020 -31.29 5.45 8.15
C ASP A 1020 -31.46 6.41 6.95
N LYS A 1021 -31.14 5.95 5.74
CA LYS A 1021 -31.18 6.73 4.49
C LYS A 1021 -32.34 6.35 3.56
N HIS A 1022 -32.88 5.14 3.71
CA HIS A 1022 -33.86 4.55 2.80
C HIS A 1022 -35.02 3.93 3.56
N LYS A 1023 -36.19 3.86 2.92
CA LYS A 1023 -37.30 3.05 3.44
C LYS A 1023 -37.14 1.63 2.91
N VAL A 1024 -36.65 0.72 3.75
CA VAL A 1024 -36.42 -0.67 3.37
C VAL A 1024 -37.57 -1.54 3.88
N TYR A 1025 -38.19 -2.31 2.97
CA TYR A 1025 -39.11 -3.39 3.29
C TYR A 1025 -38.40 -4.72 3.08
N SER A 1026 -38.14 -5.44 4.17
CA SER A 1026 -37.45 -6.72 4.17
C SER A 1026 -38.46 -7.86 4.21
N PHE A 1027 -38.47 -8.72 3.19
CA PHE A 1027 -39.41 -9.83 3.03
C PHE A 1027 -38.70 -11.16 3.13
N ASP A 1028 -39.25 -12.09 3.89
CA ASP A 1028 -38.77 -13.48 3.93
C ASP A 1028 -39.93 -14.42 4.30
N HIS A 1029 -39.73 -15.73 4.20
CA HIS A 1029 -40.72 -16.71 4.62
C HIS A 1029 -40.88 -16.77 6.14
N VAL A 1030 -39.87 -16.37 6.93
CA VAL A 1030 -39.89 -16.33 8.39
C VAL A 1030 -39.42 -14.96 8.89
N ALA A 1031 -40.18 -14.34 9.81
CA ALA A 1031 -39.78 -13.09 10.43
C ALA A 1031 -38.89 -13.36 11.66
N ILE A 1032 -37.58 -13.15 11.52
CA ILE A 1032 -36.63 -13.32 12.64
C ILE A 1032 -36.60 -12.12 13.60
N ASN A 1033 -37.07 -10.97 13.16
CA ASN A 1033 -37.22 -9.75 13.97
C ASN A 1033 -38.35 -8.86 13.40
N GLU A 1034 -38.67 -7.78 14.10
CA GLU A 1034 -39.75 -6.84 13.71
C GLU A 1034 -39.49 -6.09 12.39
N GLN A 1035 -38.27 -6.15 11.85
CA GLN A 1035 -37.90 -5.52 10.58
C GLN A 1035 -38.22 -6.42 9.36
N VAL A 1036 -38.46 -7.72 9.58
CA VAL A 1036 -38.78 -8.69 8.52
C VAL A 1036 -40.28 -8.94 8.47
N ILE A 1037 -40.86 -8.82 7.27
CA ILE A 1037 -42.25 -9.16 6.98
C ILE A 1037 -42.30 -10.60 6.48
N ALA A 1038 -42.85 -11.51 7.31
CA ALA A 1038 -43.07 -12.90 6.93
C ALA A 1038 -44.17 -13.01 5.86
N CYS A 1039 -43.83 -13.49 4.66
CA CYS A 1039 -44.77 -13.69 3.56
C CYS A 1039 -44.27 -14.69 2.51
N ASP A 1040 -45.12 -15.01 1.54
CA ASP A 1040 -44.71 -15.67 0.30
C ASP A 1040 -44.06 -14.64 -0.64
N LEU A 1041 -42.85 -14.91 -1.13
CA LEU A 1041 -42.15 -14.01 -2.06
C LEU A 1041 -42.85 -13.85 -3.41
N ALA A 1042 -43.78 -14.75 -3.76
CA ALA A 1042 -44.67 -14.62 -4.91
C ALA A 1042 -45.89 -13.71 -4.65
N SER A 1043 -46.19 -13.37 -3.40
CA SER A 1043 -47.35 -12.54 -3.03
C SER A 1043 -47.04 -11.68 -1.79
N LEU A 1044 -46.53 -10.49 -2.04
CA LEU A 1044 -46.16 -9.54 -0.99
C LEU A 1044 -47.38 -8.75 -0.49
N PRO A 1045 -47.45 -8.45 0.82
CA PRO A 1045 -48.49 -7.61 1.41
C PRO A 1045 -48.21 -6.12 1.16
N LEU A 1046 -47.98 -5.75 -0.10
CA LEU A 1046 -47.57 -4.42 -0.52
C LEU A 1046 -48.39 -3.96 -1.73
N ALA A 1047 -48.75 -2.67 -1.78
CA ALA A 1047 -49.53 -2.12 -2.88
C ALA A 1047 -48.71 -2.00 -4.18
N ASP A 1048 -49.38 -2.01 -5.32
CA ASP A 1048 -48.75 -1.81 -6.65
C ASP A 1048 -47.94 -0.52 -6.69
N LYS A 1049 -46.81 -0.53 -7.42
CA LYS A 1049 -45.97 0.65 -7.70
C LYS A 1049 -45.50 1.41 -6.43
N THR A 1050 -45.23 0.69 -5.36
CA THR A 1050 -44.72 1.27 -4.10
C THR A 1050 -43.19 1.37 -4.09
N LEU A 1051 -42.48 0.40 -4.68
CA LEU A 1051 -41.03 0.29 -4.62
C LEU A 1051 -40.33 1.10 -5.72
N ASP A 1052 -39.20 1.73 -5.37
CA ASP A 1052 -38.27 2.33 -6.31
C ASP A 1052 -37.18 1.33 -6.74
N VAL A 1053 -36.84 0.38 -5.84
CA VAL A 1053 -35.82 -0.65 -6.05
C VAL A 1053 -36.31 -1.99 -5.51
N ALA A 1054 -36.13 -3.07 -6.27
CA ALA A 1054 -36.36 -4.45 -5.85
C ALA A 1054 -35.05 -5.22 -5.96
N ILE A 1055 -34.67 -5.91 -4.89
CA ILE A 1055 -33.38 -6.60 -4.77
C ILE A 1055 -33.64 -8.08 -4.49
N PHE A 1056 -33.08 -8.94 -5.33
CA PHE A 1056 -32.93 -10.36 -5.10
C PHE A 1056 -31.46 -10.68 -4.92
N CYS A 1057 -31.09 -11.13 -3.74
CA CYS A 1057 -29.71 -11.40 -3.36
C CYS A 1057 -29.60 -12.85 -2.88
N LEU A 1058 -29.28 -13.76 -3.80
CA LEU A 1058 -29.26 -15.21 -3.57
C LEU A 1058 -30.61 -15.75 -3.07
N SER A 1059 -31.69 -15.16 -3.54
CA SER A 1059 -33.04 -15.36 -3.02
C SER A 1059 -34.07 -15.78 -4.06
N LEU A 1060 -33.68 -15.95 -5.33
CA LEU A 1060 -34.53 -16.58 -6.35
C LEU A 1060 -34.56 -18.10 -6.14
N MET A 1061 -35.12 -18.52 -5.02
CA MET A 1061 -35.11 -19.90 -4.53
C MET A 1061 -36.52 -20.48 -4.56
N GLY A 1062 -36.77 -21.37 -5.52
CA GLY A 1062 -38.02 -22.10 -5.66
C GLY A 1062 -38.36 -22.39 -7.12
N SER A 1063 -39.21 -23.40 -7.34
CA SER A 1063 -39.53 -23.85 -8.71
C SER A 1063 -40.36 -22.83 -9.50
N ASN A 1064 -40.91 -21.83 -8.81
CA ASN A 1064 -41.76 -20.77 -9.36
C ASN A 1064 -41.16 -19.37 -9.20
N PHE A 1065 -39.83 -19.22 -9.17
CA PHE A 1065 -39.16 -17.92 -8.98
C PHE A 1065 -39.54 -16.84 -10.03
N THR A 1066 -40.10 -17.24 -11.17
CA THR A 1066 -40.69 -16.29 -12.14
C THR A 1066 -41.80 -15.46 -11.49
N ASP A 1067 -42.60 -16.06 -10.62
CA ASP A 1067 -43.66 -15.35 -9.89
C ASP A 1067 -43.07 -14.26 -8.99
N TYR A 1068 -41.86 -14.46 -8.45
CA TYR A 1068 -41.21 -13.49 -7.55
C TYR A 1068 -40.79 -12.26 -8.35
N ILE A 1069 -40.30 -12.49 -9.58
CA ILE A 1069 -39.92 -11.44 -10.53
C ILE A 1069 -41.17 -10.68 -11.03
N LEU A 1070 -42.28 -11.37 -11.28
CA LEU A 1070 -43.56 -10.73 -11.62
C LEU A 1070 -44.12 -9.92 -10.44
N GLU A 1071 -43.92 -10.39 -9.22
CA GLU A 1071 -44.33 -9.68 -8.02
C GLU A 1071 -43.45 -8.44 -7.76
N ALA A 1072 -42.14 -8.52 -8.04
CA ALA A 1072 -41.26 -7.37 -8.11
C ALA A 1072 -41.70 -6.40 -9.22
N TYR A 1073 -42.11 -6.90 -10.39
CA TYR A 1073 -42.67 -6.06 -11.44
C TYR A 1073 -43.93 -5.33 -10.96
N ARG A 1074 -44.88 -6.00 -10.29
CA ARG A 1074 -46.11 -5.39 -9.76
C ARG A 1074 -45.80 -4.27 -8.76
N THR A 1075 -44.88 -4.53 -7.84
CA THR A 1075 -44.53 -3.61 -6.74
C THR A 1075 -43.61 -2.46 -7.16
N LEU A 1076 -42.82 -2.60 -8.23
CA LEU A 1076 -41.96 -1.53 -8.76
C LEU A 1076 -42.75 -0.41 -9.47
N LYS A 1077 -42.32 0.83 -9.30
CA LYS A 1077 -42.73 1.98 -10.12
C LYS A 1077 -42.20 1.85 -11.55
N LEU A 1078 -42.79 2.59 -12.49
CA LEU A 1078 -42.21 2.71 -13.84
C LEU A 1078 -40.78 3.29 -13.71
N ASP A 1079 -39.85 2.76 -14.49
CA ASP A 1079 -38.40 3.02 -14.37
C ASP A 1079 -37.77 2.61 -13.02
N GLY A 1080 -38.51 1.86 -12.19
CA GLY A 1080 -38.00 1.27 -10.96
C GLY A 1080 -36.91 0.22 -11.25
N GLN A 1081 -35.95 0.11 -10.33
CA GLN A 1081 -34.74 -0.69 -10.51
C GLN A 1081 -34.93 -2.11 -9.97
N LEU A 1082 -34.52 -3.11 -10.75
CA LEU A 1082 -34.44 -4.51 -10.37
C LEU A 1082 -32.97 -4.91 -10.33
N HIS A 1083 -32.52 -5.41 -9.18
CA HIS A 1083 -31.20 -6.02 -9.01
C HIS A 1083 -31.36 -7.51 -8.68
N ILE A 1084 -30.73 -8.36 -9.46
CA ILE A 1084 -30.65 -9.80 -9.22
C ILE A 1084 -29.18 -10.17 -9.07
N ILE A 1085 -28.81 -10.79 -7.95
CA ILE A 1085 -27.48 -11.33 -7.72
C ILE A 1085 -27.61 -12.81 -7.41
N GLU A 1086 -27.18 -13.64 -8.35
CA GLU A 1086 -27.24 -15.10 -8.24
C GLU A 1086 -25.89 -15.74 -8.66
N PRO A 1087 -25.52 -16.93 -8.16
CA PRO A 1087 -24.28 -17.59 -8.55
C PRO A 1087 -24.25 -17.85 -10.06
N HIS A 1088 -23.11 -17.57 -10.72
CA HIS A 1088 -22.95 -17.83 -12.16
C HIS A 1088 -23.32 -19.27 -12.51
N SER A 1089 -22.96 -20.23 -11.66
CA SER A 1089 -23.27 -21.67 -11.85
C SER A 1089 -24.76 -22.01 -11.94
N ARG A 1090 -25.66 -21.13 -11.49
CA ARG A 1090 -27.10 -21.32 -11.67
C ARG A 1090 -27.52 -21.00 -13.10
N PHE A 1091 -26.85 -20.07 -13.76
CA PHE A 1091 -27.24 -19.65 -15.10
C PHE A 1091 -26.79 -20.65 -16.15
N GLY A 1092 -27.72 -21.43 -16.70
CA GLY A 1092 -27.46 -22.32 -17.83
C GLY A 1092 -27.30 -21.54 -19.14
N ASN A 1093 -28.13 -20.51 -19.34
CA ASN A 1093 -28.05 -19.61 -20.48
C ASN A 1093 -28.45 -18.18 -20.05
N LYS A 1094 -27.43 -17.32 -19.81
CA LYS A 1094 -27.64 -15.95 -19.32
C LYS A 1094 -28.37 -15.07 -20.33
N GLU A 1095 -28.06 -15.25 -21.61
CA GLU A 1095 -28.67 -14.49 -22.70
C GLU A 1095 -30.16 -14.79 -22.76
N GLN A 1096 -30.54 -16.06 -22.61
CA GLN A 1096 -31.93 -16.48 -22.54
C GLN A 1096 -32.62 -15.95 -21.28
N PHE A 1097 -31.99 -16.05 -20.10
CA PHE A 1097 -32.52 -15.47 -18.86
C PHE A 1097 -32.81 -13.96 -19.00
N CYS A 1098 -31.87 -13.22 -19.62
CA CYS A 1098 -32.03 -11.79 -19.89
C CYS A 1098 -33.12 -11.50 -20.93
N ALA A 1099 -33.27 -12.35 -21.94
CA ALA A 1099 -34.34 -12.26 -22.92
C ALA A 1099 -35.71 -12.51 -22.27
N ASP A 1100 -35.82 -13.50 -21.38
CA ASP A 1100 -37.05 -13.84 -20.66
C ASP A 1100 -37.42 -12.76 -19.65
N LEU A 1101 -36.44 -12.18 -18.94
CA LEU A 1101 -36.64 -10.97 -18.13
C LEU A 1101 -37.16 -9.81 -18.98
N SER A 1102 -36.61 -9.63 -20.18
CA SER A 1102 -37.03 -8.57 -21.09
C SER A 1102 -38.43 -8.79 -21.65
N ALA A 1103 -38.82 -10.04 -21.88
CA ALA A 1103 -40.17 -10.42 -22.26
C ALA A 1103 -41.18 -10.18 -21.12
N ASN A 1104 -40.74 -10.37 -19.87
CA ASN A 1104 -41.52 -10.10 -18.66
C ASN A 1104 -41.50 -8.62 -18.19
N GLY A 1105 -41.18 -7.69 -19.10
CA GLY A 1105 -41.39 -6.26 -18.88
C GLY A 1105 -40.21 -5.49 -18.29
N PHE A 1106 -39.03 -6.11 -18.19
CA PHE A 1106 -37.81 -5.41 -17.76
C PHE A 1106 -36.93 -4.98 -18.95
N LYS A 1107 -36.07 -3.98 -18.74
CA LYS A 1107 -35.04 -3.56 -19.69
C LYS A 1107 -33.69 -3.74 -19.01
N ILE A 1108 -32.88 -4.65 -19.53
CA ILE A 1108 -31.54 -4.92 -18.98
C ILE A 1108 -30.63 -3.70 -19.18
N ILE A 1109 -29.98 -3.28 -18.11
CA ILE A 1109 -29.01 -2.17 -18.08
C ILE A 1109 -27.58 -2.70 -18.06
N SER A 1110 -27.30 -3.64 -17.16
CA SER A 1110 -25.99 -4.29 -17.10
C SER A 1110 -26.11 -5.73 -16.61
N VAL A 1111 -25.15 -6.55 -17.05
CA VAL A 1111 -24.91 -7.90 -16.57
C VAL A 1111 -23.42 -7.97 -16.25
N GLU A 1112 -23.10 -8.03 -14.96
CA GLU A 1112 -21.75 -7.95 -14.44
C GLU A 1112 -21.40 -9.23 -13.69
N GLU A 1113 -20.21 -9.78 -13.95
CA GLU A 1113 -19.70 -10.91 -13.18
C GLU A 1113 -18.79 -10.41 -12.06
N ARG A 1114 -19.14 -10.76 -10.83
CA ARG A 1114 -18.39 -10.39 -9.62
C ARG A 1114 -18.08 -11.65 -8.83
N TRP A 1115 -16.81 -12.06 -8.85
CA TRP A 1115 -16.35 -13.33 -8.26
C TRP A 1115 -17.13 -14.53 -8.84
N ILE A 1116 -17.91 -15.25 -8.04
CA ILE A 1116 -18.75 -16.37 -8.50
C ILE A 1116 -20.21 -15.97 -8.76
N PHE A 1117 -20.55 -14.69 -8.68
CA PHE A 1117 -21.91 -14.17 -8.81
C PHE A 1117 -22.09 -13.39 -10.10
N THR A 1118 -23.29 -13.47 -10.67
CA THR A 1118 -23.74 -12.60 -11.77
C THR A 1118 -24.72 -11.59 -11.18
N HIS A 1119 -24.40 -10.30 -11.34
CA HIS A 1119 -25.26 -9.18 -11.00
C HIS A 1119 -25.96 -8.68 -12.25
N ILE A 1120 -27.27 -8.83 -12.30
CA ILE A 1120 -28.12 -8.31 -13.36
C ILE A 1120 -28.83 -7.08 -12.81
N HIS A 1121 -28.66 -5.96 -13.49
CA HIS A 1121 -29.38 -4.72 -13.21
C HIS A 1121 -30.33 -4.42 -14.37
N ALA A 1122 -31.61 -4.24 -14.07
CA ALA A 1122 -32.64 -3.96 -15.05
C ALA A 1122 -33.61 -2.88 -14.55
N LEU A 1123 -34.31 -2.21 -15.48
CA LEU A 1123 -35.37 -1.26 -15.18
C LEU A 1123 -36.74 -1.81 -15.57
N LYS A 1124 -37.76 -1.52 -14.78
CA LYS A 1124 -39.14 -1.78 -15.17
C LYS A 1124 -39.51 -0.90 -16.37
N SER A 1125 -39.92 -1.54 -17.47
CA SER A 1125 -40.36 -0.87 -18.69
C SER A 1125 -41.90 -0.74 -18.77
N GLU A 1126 -42.38 0.00 -19.75
CA GLU A 1126 -43.82 0.10 -20.08
C GLU A 1126 -44.40 -1.20 -20.67
N ARG A 1127 -43.55 -2.15 -21.06
CA ARG A 1127 -43.98 -3.44 -21.60
C ARG A 1127 -44.65 -4.27 -20.52
N LEU A 1128 -45.87 -4.74 -20.78
CA LEU A 1128 -46.58 -5.66 -19.89
C LEU A 1128 -45.90 -7.04 -19.91
N PRO A 1129 -45.82 -7.76 -18.76
CA PRO A 1129 -45.18 -9.06 -18.71
C PRO A 1129 -45.92 -10.08 -19.58
N SER A 1130 -45.18 -10.82 -20.41
CA SER A 1130 -45.75 -11.86 -21.26
C SER A 1130 -46.10 -13.17 -20.52
N GLY A 1131 -45.71 -13.30 -19.24
CA GLY A 1131 -45.93 -14.50 -18.44
C GLY A 1131 -45.08 -15.70 -18.87
N ILE A 1132 -43.94 -15.44 -19.54
CA ILE A 1132 -43.00 -16.50 -19.93
C ILE A 1132 -42.27 -16.95 -18.67
N ASN A 1133 -42.24 -18.27 -18.45
CA ASN A 1133 -41.43 -18.85 -17.37
C ASN A 1133 -39.95 -18.61 -17.66
N ILE A 1134 -39.30 -17.88 -16.75
CA ILE A 1134 -37.87 -17.61 -16.79
C ILE A 1134 -37.15 -18.89 -16.36
N GLN A 1135 -36.12 -19.29 -17.11
CA GLN A 1135 -35.26 -20.42 -16.74
C GLN A 1135 -33.85 -19.92 -16.42
N PHE A 1136 -33.30 -20.47 -15.35
CA PHE A 1136 -31.92 -20.25 -14.93
C PHE A 1136 -30.92 -20.76 -15.97
#